data_AF-A0A534RDM9-F1
#
_entry.id   AF-A0A534RDM9-F1
#
_cell.length_a   1.000
_cell.length_b   1.000
_cell.length_c   1.000
_cell.angle_alpha   90.00
_cell.angle_beta   90.00
_cell.angle_gamma   90.00
#
_symmetry.space_group_name_H-M   'P 1'
#
loop_
_entity.id
_entity.type
_entity.pdbx_description
1 polymer ?
#
loop_
_entity_poly.entity_id
_entity_poly.type
_entity_poly.pdbx_seq_one_letter_code
_entity_poly.pdbx_strand_id
1 'polypeptide(L)'
;VAEFVDFLSFNVYLHREADFRRYLSRLQNLAEDKPLVLTEFGVDSVREGAEAQGDMLAWMVRAAFESGVAGTFVFSWTDEWFTGGAQISDWAFGLVDARRERKPSFWAVQAQYGASLPPRLEVSPRVSVVVCAYNAERTMDACLASLRTLNYPNYEVIVVNDGSKDRTLEITERHKQLYDADPEGPRLEIISQENKGLSIARNVGAAAATGEIVAYTDSDCVPDPDWLAFMVYKFVRSGFVAVGGPNFPPPEPSLVPAAVAVSPGGPTHVLLNDEVAEHIPGCNMGFTKKALEDIGGFDAVFAAAGDDVDLCWRLQNKGYAIGFSPASTVWHYRRNTVKAYLKQQMGYGKAEALLYFKHPYRFNLLGQSRWLGRIYGELTTAVLSRRPVIYFGAFGRGLFQSLYEPPSSLLGYLPFTLEWNAVGVLLFLSALVSPRTLVIAALPLVVSVGLAMAAAARARVDPRFAGPASRALIALLTYLGPLVRGVQRYLWRLRGLGQVGRISFEGEQQPPRIDYLRRGFTVGYWSEQGHEKEALLAALMDFFIPRKYLIAVDPGWNRWDLEIYRGVWSKARLTVAAENHGGSKRLLNVRCEVRLTRVSQLSLLGFGLAVAGGLLFRVPEVTGVGAALGLVNLAVIVAENVRLGRILNDALDIVAARIALHPLGAERAAPRARAA
;
A
#
# COMPACT_ATOMS: atom_id res chain seq x y z
N VAL A 1 15.14 -25.07 -7.93
CA VAL A 1 16.29 -24.49 -8.66
C VAL A 1 16.94 -23.53 -7.70
N ALA A 2 18.08 -23.89 -7.11
CA ALA A 2 18.89 -22.91 -6.40
C ALA A 2 19.38 -21.93 -7.47
N GLU A 3 19.05 -20.66 -7.33
CA GLU A 3 19.51 -19.63 -8.25
C GLU A 3 21.03 -19.53 -8.09
N PHE A 4 21.78 -19.96 -9.10
CA PHE A 4 23.25 -19.94 -9.15
C PHE A 4 23.81 -18.50 -9.29
N VAL A 5 22.96 -17.49 -9.52
CA VAL A 5 23.40 -16.13 -9.84
C VAL A 5 23.03 -15.16 -8.71
N ASP A 6 24.06 -14.50 -8.19
CA ASP A 6 24.01 -13.53 -7.08
C ASP A 6 23.51 -12.13 -7.49
N PHE A 7 23.24 -11.90 -8.79
CA PHE A 7 22.73 -10.65 -9.35
C PHE A 7 21.71 -10.92 -10.46
N LEU A 8 20.95 -9.89 -10.86
CA LEU A 8 20.04 -9.94 -11.99
C LEU A 8 20.55 -9.02 -13.11
N SER A 9 20.51 -9.50 -14.35
CA SER A 9 21.04 -8.78 -15.50
C SER A 9 20.02 -8.54 -16.60
N PHE A 10 20.10 -7.36 -17.23
CA PHE A 10 19.27 -6.97 -18.36
C PHE A 10 20.05 -6.19 -19.40
N ASN A 11 19.62 -6.35 -20.66
CA ASN A 11 20.08 -5.54 -21.78
C ASN A 11 19.04 -4.43 -22.03
N VAL A 12 19.49 -3.18 -22.19
CA VAL A 12 18.62 -2.00 -22.28
C VAL A 12 19.09 -1.06 -23.39
N TYR A 13 18.22 -0.80 -24.37
CA TYR A 13 18.53 0.06 -25.52
C TYR A 13 17.46 1.16 -25.67
N LEU A 14 17.49 2.18 -24.81
CA LEU A 14 16.53 3.28 -24.81
C LEU A 14 17.23 4.63 -25.01
N HIS A 15 16.85 5.38 -26.04
CA HIS A 15 17.56 6.60 -26.44
C HIS A 15 17.13 7.87 -25.68
N ARG A 16 16.13 7.76 -24.79
CA ARG A 16 15.61 8.88 -24.00
C ARG A 16 15.84 8.65 -22.51
N GLU A 17 16.52 9.60 -21.86
CA GLU A 17 16.89 9.48 -20.44
C GLU A 17 15.68 9.26 -19.52
N ALA A 18 14.57 9.96 -19.77
CA ALA A 18 13.35 9.79 -18.97
C ALA A 18 12.73 8.39 -19.11
N ASP A 19 12.80 7.78 -20.29
CA ASP A 19 12.29 6.42 -20.52
C ASP A 19 13.22 5.38 -19.88
N PHE A 20 14.54 5.59 -20.04
CA PHE A 20 15.57 4.74 -19.44
C PHE A 20 15.44 4.66 -17.92
N ARG A 21 15.34 5.81 -17.22
CA ARG A 21 15.22 5.84 -15.75
C ARG A 21 13.96 5.18 -15.23
N ARG A 22 12.81 5.43 -15.87
CA ARG A 22 11.55 4.76 -15.53
C ARG A 22 11.69 3.25 -15.67
N TYR A 23 12.38 2.80 -16.73
CA TYR A 23 12.64 1.38 -16.92
C TYR A 23 13.62 0.83 -15.88
N LEU A 24 14.67 1.57 -15.47
CA LEU A 24 15.56 1.16 -14.40
C LEU A 24 14.84 0.97 -13.07
N SER A 25 13.90 1.86 -12.70
CA SER A 25 13.09 1.68 -11.49
C SER A 25 12.30 0.38 -11.53
N ARG A 26 11.73 0.04 -12.69
CA ARG A 26 11.07 -1.25 -12.91
C ARG A 26 12.03 -2.42 -12.76
N LEU A 27 13.21 -2.37 -13.39
CA LEU A 27 14.19 -3.45 -13.32
C LEU A 27 14.68 -3.68 -11.88
N GLN A 28 14.89 -2.62 -11.11
CA GLN A 28 15.24 -2.72 -9.69
C GLN A 28 14.12 -3.38 -8.88
N ASN A 29 12.86 -2.99 -9.11
CA ASN A 29 11.72 -3.63 -8.45
C ASN A 29 11.59 -5.12 -8.81
N LEU A 30 12.00 -5.53 -10.01
CA LEU A 30 12.05 -6.93 -10.43
C LEU A 30 13.27 -7.69 -9.87
N ALA A 31 14.36 -6.99 -9.58
CA ALA A 31 15.57 -7.57 -8.98
C ALA A 31 15.36 -7.91 -7.49
N GLU A 32 14.37 -7.27 -6.84
CA GLU A 32 14.03 -7.47 -5.42
C GLU A 32 15.24 -7.26 -4.51
N ASP A 33 15.75 -8.32 -3.88
CA ASP A 33 16.91 -8.32 -2.98
C ASP A 33 18.24 -8.54 -3.71
N LYS A 34 18.23 -8.70 -5.04
CA LYS A 34 19.43 -8.91 -5.86
C LYS A 34 19.97 -7.60 -6.43
N PRO A 35 21.30 -7.45 -6.49
CA PRO A 35 21.93 -6.39 -7.26
C PRO A 35 21.49 -6.43 -8.73
N LEU A 36 21.09 -5.28 -9.28
CA LEU A 36 20.81 -5.11 -10.71
C LEU A 36 22.09 -4.72 -11.46
N VAL A 37 22.39 -5.43 -12.54
CA VAL A 37 23.50 -5.14 -13.45
C VAL A 37 22.97 -4.93 -14.87
N LEU A 38 23.35 -3.84 -15.53
CA LEU A 38 23.06 -3.66 -16.95
C LEU A 38 24.17 -4.32 -17.76
N THR A 39 23.89 -5.45 -18.38
CA THR A 39 24.90 -6.26 -19.09
C THR A 39 25.17 -5.77 -20.51
N GLU A 40 24.19 -5.12 -21.14
CA GLU A 40 24.41 -4.49 -22.44
C GLU A 40 23.50 -3.27 -22.58
N PHE A 41 24.12 -2.11 -22.82
CA PHE A 41 23.44 -0.93 -23.35
C PHE A 41 24.43 -0.21 -24.26
N GLY A 42 23.90 0.41 -25.31
CA GLY A 42 24.73 0.96 -26.36
C GLY A 42 23.93 1.81 -27.31
N VAL A 43 24.63 2.70 -28.01
CA VAL A 43 24.07 3.54 -29.07
C VAL A 43 25.01 3.50 -30.27
N ASP A 44 24.44 3.40 -31.47
CA ASP A 44 25.17 3.37 -32.73
C ASP A 44 25.54 4.79 -33.19
N SER A 45 26.83 5.02 -33.41
CA SER A 45 27.33 6.31 -33.92
C SER A 45 27.06 6.55 -35.41
N VAL A 46 26.75 5.52 -36.22
CA VAL A 46 26.40 5.74 -37.65
C VAL A 46 25.10 6.53 -37.77
N ARG A 47 24.09 6.18 -36.96
CA ARG A 47 22.77 6.81 -37.00
C ARG A 47 22.68 8.07 -36.14
N GLU A 48 23.29 8.07 -34.96
CA GLU A 48 23.14 9.18 -34.00
C GLU A 48 24.26 10.22 -34.12
N GLY A 49 25.43 9.85 -34.66
CA GLY A 49 26.64 10.65 -34.67
C GLY A 49 27.56 10.36 -33.48
N ALA A 50 28.87 10.58 -33.66
CA ALA A 50 29.89 10.21 -32.68
C ALA A 50 29.82 11.01 -31.36
N GLU A 51 29.48 12.31 -31.43
CA GLU A 51 29.29 13.16 -30.24
C GLU A 51 28.02 12.76 -29.48
N ALA A 52 26.89 12.62 -30.19
CA ALA A 52 25.63 12.21 -29.60
C ALA A 52 25.73 10.83 -28.93
N GLN A 53 26.46 9.88 -29.54
CA GLN A 53 26.77 8.59 -28.93
C GLN A 53 27.46 8.79 -27.57
N GLY A 54 28.46 9.67 -27.49
CA GLY A 54 29.19 9.94 -26.26
C GLY A 54 28.33 10.56 -25.17
N ASP A 55 27.54 11.59 -25.53
CA ASP A 55 26.59 12.23 -24.62
C ASP A 55 25.55 11.23 -24.09
N MET A 56 25.06 10.35 -24.97
CA MET A 56 24.07 9.35 -24.61
C MET A 56 24.61 8.30 -23.65
N LEU A 57 25.77 7.73 -23.96
CA LEU A 57 26.41 6.76 -23.09
C LEU A 57 26.79 7.37 -21.74
N ALA A 58 27.23 8.63 -21.71
CA ALA A 58 27.52 9.33 -20.46
C ALA A 58 26.27 9.46 -19.58
N TRP A 59 25.15 9.97 -20.11
CA TRP A 59 23.94 10.07 -19.29
C TRP A 59 23.37 8.70 -18.92
N MET A 60 23.52 7.66 -19.75
CA MET A 60 23.07 6.29 -19.43
C MET A 60 23.83 5.71 -18.24
N VAL A 61 25.17 5.78 -18.25
CA VAL A 61 26.01 5.33 -17.13
C VAL A 61 25.69 6.10 -15.86
N ARG A 62 25.64 7.44 -15.96
CA ARG A 62 25.26 8.31 -14.84
C ARG A 62 23.89 7.94 -14.29
N ALA A 63 22.90 7.79 -15.16
CA ALA A 63 21.52 7.47 -14.79
C ALA A 63 21.38 6.13 -14.08
N ALA A 64 22.15 5.14 -14.51
CA ALA A 64 22.19 3.82 -13.89
C ALA A 64 22.68 3.93 -12.44
N PHE A 65 23.84 4.52 -12.21
CA PHE A 65 24.40 4.65 -10.87
C PHE A 65 23.58 5.56 -9.96
N GLU A 66 23.02 6.65 -10.48
CA GLU A 66 22.09 7.51 -9.74
C GLU A 66 20.80 6.78 -9.31
N SER A 67 20.43 5.73 -10.02
CA SER A 67 19.28 4.87 -9.69
C SER A 67 19.67 3.65 -8.84
N GLY A 68 20.94 3.60 -8.38
CA GLY A 68 21.51 2.52 -7.56
C GLY A 68 21.71 1.20 -8.29
N VAL A 69 21.85 1.22 -9.61
CA VAL A 69 22.29 0.04 -10.38
C VAL A 69 23.69 -0.33 -9.90
N ALA A 70 23.91 -1.60 -9.59
CA ALA A 70 25.16 -2.08 -8.99
C ALA A 70 26.34 -2.10 -9.98
N GLY A 71 26.06 -2.23 -11.28
CA GLY A 71 27.08 -2.23 -12.32
C GLY A 71 26.50 -2.08 -13.73
N THR A 72 27.34 -1.62 -14.65
CA THR A 72 26.95 -1.41 -16.04
C THR A 72 28.06 -1.87 -16.99
N PHE A 73 27.68 -2.44 -18.12
CA PHE A 73 28.57 -2.86 -19.21
C PHE A 73 28.12 -2.17 -20.50
N VAL A 74 28.99 -1.31 -21.05
CA VAL A 74 28.74 -0.70 -22.36
C VAL A 74 28.94 -1.77 -23.42
N PHE A 75 27.98 -1.89 -24.34
CA PHE A 75 27.82 -3.02 -25.26
C PHE A 75 29.10 -3.40 -26.03
N SER A 76 29.81 -2.44 -26.62
CA SER A 76 31.01 -2.74 -27.39
C SER A 76 32.17 -1.80 -27.10
N TRP A 77 33.36 -2.37 -27.03
CA TRP A 77 34.60 -1.61 -27.01
C TRP A 77 34.95 -1.06 -28.40
N THR A 78 34.73 -1.82 -29.48
CA THR A 78 35.17 -1.50 -30.85
C THR A 78 34.02 -1.50 -31.86
N ASP A 79 34.12 -0.72 -32.93
CA ASP A 79 33.17 -0.77 -34.06
C ASP A 79 33.36 -2.04 -34.93
N GLU A 80 34.40 -2.80 -34.68
CA GLU A 80 34.67 -4.08 -35.36
C GLU A 80 33.78 -5.20 -34.80
N TRP A 81 32.82 -5.68 -35.61
CA TRP A 81 31.88 -6.74 -35.23
C TRP A 81 31.72 -7.79 -36.33
N PHE A 82 31.57 -9.06 -35.95
CA PHE A 82 31.37 -10.18 -36.88
C PHE A 82 30.21 -11.09 -36.43
N THR A 83 29.39 -11.52 -37.40
CA THR A 83 28.34 -12.53 -37.19
C THR A 83 28.47 -13.60 -38.28
N GLY A 84 28.58 -14.87 -37.91
CA GLY A 84 28.72 -15.97 -38.87
C GLY A 84 29.98 -15.86 -39.77
N GLY A 85 31.03 -15.21 -39.29
CA GLY A 85 32.26 -14.96 -40.04
C GLY A 85 32.22 -13.76 -41.00
N ALA A 86 31.08 -13.06 -41.11
CA ALA A 86 30.94 -11.84 -41.90
C ALA A 86 31.01 -10.60 -41.01
N GLN A 87 31.73 -9.57 -41.46
CA GLN A 87 31.78 -8.28 -40.79
C GLN A 87 30.43 -7.57 -40.90
N ILE A 88 29.94 -7.02 -39.79
CA ILE A 88 28.78 -6.15 -39.76
C ILE A 88 29.28 -4.70 -39.91
N SER A 89 28.88 -4.03 -40.98
CA SER A 89 29.37 -2.70 -41.36
C SER A 89 28.32 -1.60 -41.22
N ASP A 90 27.08 -1.93 -40.88
CA ASP A 90 25.99 -0.97 -40.74
C ASP A 90 25.79 -0.46 -39.31
N TRP A 91 26.63 -0.91 -38.36
CA TRP A 91 26.63 -0.56 -36.94
C TRP A 91 28.02 -0.13 -36.45
N ALA A 92 28.08 0.86 -35.57
CA ALA A 92 29.28 1.41 -34.95
C ALA A 92 29.00 1.79 -33.48
N PHE A 93 28.92 0.78 -32.61
CA PHE A 93 28.65 0.93 -31.17
C PHE A 93 29.90 1.09 -30.29
N GLY A 94 31.09 0.90 -30.85
CA GLY A 94 32.34 0.93 -30.12
C GLY A 94 32.62 2.26 -29.45
N LEU A 95 33.30 2.19 -28.31
CA LEU A 95 34.01 3.32 -27.69
C LEU A 95 35.24 3.74 -28.50
N VAL A 96 35.83 2.79 -29.22
CA VAL A 96 36.86 3.03 -30.23
C VAL A 96 36.34 2.61 -31.61
N ASP A 97 36.88 3.20 -32.66
CA ASP A 97 36.53 2.85 -34.02
C ASP A 97 37.14 1.50 -34.46
N ALA A 98 36.89 1.10 -35.71
CA ALA A 98 37.43 -0.15 -36.27
C ALA A 98 38.97 -0.19 -36.32
N ARG A 99 39.64 0.96 -36.26
CA ARG A 99 41.11 1.10 -36.19
C ARG A 99 41.64 1.20 -34.77
N ARG A 100 40.75 1.12 -33.77
CA ARG A 100 41.02 1.29 -32.33
C ARG A 100 41.42 2.72 -31.94
N GLU A 101 41.03 3.71 -32.74
CA GLU A 101 41.12 5.12 -32.37
C GLU A 101 39.96 5.50 -31.44
N ARG A 102 40.25 6.28 -30.40
CA ARG A 102 39.27 6.65 -29.37
C ARG A 102 38.23 7.61 -29.93
N LYS A 103 36.95 7.27 -29.76
CA LYS A 103 35.82 8.16 -30.09
C LYS A 103 35.49 9.07 -28.91
N PRO A 104 34.70 10.15 -29.09
CA PRO A 104 34.20 10.97 -27.97
C PRO A 104 33.55 10.14 -26.86
N SER A 105 32.83 9.08 -27.24
CA SER A 105 32.21 8.12 -26.32
C SER A 105 33.17 7.44 -25.36
N PHE A 106 34.41 7.15 -25.77
CA PHE A 106 35.43 6.58 -24.88
C PHE A 106 35.69 7.49 -23.67
N TRP A 107 35.95 8.78 -23.94
CA TRP A 107 36.27 9.76 -22.90
C TRP A 107 35.06 10.03 -22.02
N ALA A 108 33.87 10.14 -22.62
CA ALA A 108 32.62 10.37 -21.92
C ALA A 108 32.30 9.25 -20.93
N VAL A 109 32.43 7.99 -21.35
CA VAL A 109 32.23 6.81 -20.49
C VAL A 109 33.32 6.68 -19.43
N GLN A 110 34.59 6.91 -19.79
CA GLN A 110 35.70 6.87 -18.84
C GLN A 110 35.50 7.87 -17.69
N ALA A 111 35.03 9.08 -18.00
CA ALA A 111 34.74 10.10 -16.99
C ALA A 111 33.65 9.64 -16.01
N GLN A 112 32.61 8.95 -16.47
CA GLN A 112 31.55 8.44 -15.60
C GLN A 112 32.01 7.26 -14.74
N TYR A 113 32.79 6.32 -15.28
CA TYR A 113 33.33 5.21 -14.49
C TYR A 113 34.41 5.63 -13.49
N GLY A 114 35.12 6.72 -13.76
CA GLY A 114 36.08 7.31 -12.82
C GLY A 114 35.45 8.21 -11.75
N ALA A 115 34.15 8.48 -11.82
CA ALA A 115 33.45 9.32 -10.86
C ALA A 115 33.20 8.60 -9.52
N SER A 116 33.05 9.36 -8.44
CA SER A 116 32.70 8.80 -7.12
C SER A 116 31.28 8.24 -7.13
N LEU A 117 31.09 7.06 -6.53
CA LEU A 117 29.79 6.43 -6.31
C LEU A 117 29.40 6.46 -4.82
N PRO A 118 28.10 6.65 -4.50
CA PRO A 118 27.02 7.02 -5.40
C PRO A 118 27.25 8.46 -5.93
N PRO A 119 26.63 8.84 -7.05
CA PRO A 119 26.80 10.17 -7.64
C PRO A 119 26.47 11.27 -6.62
N ARG A 120 27.38 12.24 -6.49
CA ARG A 120 27.21 13.36 -5.53
C ARG A 120 26.09 14.29 -6.00
N LEU A 121 25.23 14.69 -5.06
CA LEU A 121 24.22 15.70 -5.30
C LEU A 121 24.87 17.08 -5.44
N GLU A 122 24.35 17.92 -6.35
CA GLU A 122 24.76 19.33 -6.45
C GLU A 122 24.43 20.11 -5.17
N VAL A 123 23.28 19.78 -4.57
CA VAL A 123 22.82 20.31 -3.28
C VAL A 123 22.46 19.13 -2.38
N SER A 124 22.98 19.13 -1.17
CA SER A 124 22.69 18.13 -0.14
C SER A 124 21.86 18.78 1.00
N PRO A 125 20.52 18.81 0.88
CA PRO A 125 19.63 19.30 1.93
C PRO A 125 19.92 18.67 3.28
N ARG A 126 19.68 19.41 4.36
CA ARG A 126 19.90 18.84 5.70
C ARG A 126 18.85 17.77 6.00
N VAL A 127 19.28 16.60 6.47
CA VAL A 127 18.39 15.49 6.87
C VAL A 127 18.43 15.28 8.38
N SER A 128 17.27 15.20 9.03
CA SER A 128 17.17 14.71 10.41
C SER A 128 16.69 13.26 10.38
N VAL A 129 17.56 12.34 10.82
CA VAL A 129 17.22 10.92 10.96
C VAL A 129 16.64 10.68 12.34
N VAL A 130 15.36 10.31 12.41
CA VAL A 130 14.63 10.06 13.64
C VAL A 130 14.52 8.56 13.89
N VAL A 131 15.02 8.12 15.05
CA VAL A 131 14.91 6.74 15.55
C VAL A 131 14.06 6.73 16.80
N CYS A 132 12.89 6.09 16.74
CA CYS A 132 12.03 5.89 17.91
C CYS A 132 12.33 4.52 18.55
N ALA A 133 12.62 4.51 19.84
CA ALA A 133 13.07 3.32 20.55
C ALA A 133 12.28 3.06 21.82
N TYR A 134 11.86 1.81 21.99
CA TYR A 134 11.29 1.29 23.24
C TYR A 134 11.70 -0.17 23.42
N ASN A 135 12.52 -0.44 24.44
CA ASN A 135 13.08 -1.77 24.73
C ASN A 135 13.78 -2.42 23.52
N ALA A 136 14.75 -1.71 22.95
CA ALA A 136 15.49 -2.04 21.74
C ALA A 136 16.94 -2.50 22.01
N GLU A 137 17.26 -2.94 23.23
CA GLU A 137 18.63 -3.29 23.65
C GLU A 137 19.35 -4.23 22.66
N ARG A 138 18.63 -5.17 22.06
CA ARG A 138 19.18 -6.17 21.14
C ARG A 138 19.69 -5.58 19.82
N THR A 139 19.10 -4.50 19.33
CA THR A 139 19.32 -4.01 17.96
C THR A 139 19.84 -2.58 17.89
N MET A 140 19.68 -1.81 18.97
CA MET A 140 20.07 -0.40 19.01
C MET A 140 21.54 -0.16 18.67
N ASP A 141 22.43 -1.06 19.12
CA ASP A 141 23.87 -0.92 18.87
C ASP A 141 24.22 -0.95 17.38
N ALA A 142 23.68 -1.92 16.64
CA ALA A 142 23.89 -2.04 15.20
C ALA A 142 23.24 -0.89 14.42
N CYS A 143 22.03 -0.47 14.84
CA CYS A 143 21.31 0.64 14.25
C CYS A 143 22.14 1.93 14.32
N LEU A 144 22.57 2.33 15.53
CA LEU A 144 23.34 3.57 15.73
C LEU A 144 24.74 3.50 15.12
N ALA A 145 25.37 2.32 15.10
CA ALA A 145 26.65 2.14 14.41
C ALA A 145 26.53 2.42 12.91
N SER A 146 25.49 1.90 12.25
CA SER A 146 25.26 2.11 10.82
C SER A 146 24.90 3.55 10.45
N LEU A 147 24.14 4.24 11.31
CA LEU A 147 23.82 5.65 11.10
C LEU A 147 25.04 6.57 11.17
N ARG A 148 26.12 6.16 11.85
CA ARG A 148 27.36 6.95 11.92
C ARG A 148 28.17 6.86 10.63
N THR A 149 27.96 5.81 9.83
CA THR A 149 28.77 5.50 8.65
C THR A 149 28.02 5.79 7.34
N LEU A 150 26.98 6.61 7.38
CA LEU A 150 26.23 6.95 6.17
C LEU A 150 27.08 7.83 5.26
N ASN A 151 27.05 7.52 3.97
CA ASN A 151 27.68 8.27 2.91
C ASN A 151 26.79 9.46 2.49
N TYR A 152 26.53 10.36 3.43
CA TYR A 152 25.76 11.57 3.20
C TYR A 152 26.33 12.72 4.05
N PRO A 153 26.60 13.91 3.47
CA PRO A 153 27.43 14.89 4.16
C PRO A 153 26.68 15.77 5.17
N ASN A 154 25.35 15.85 5.14
CA ASN A 154 24.60 16.87 5.88
C ASN A 154 23.40 16.30 6.64
N TYR A 155 23.67 15.59 7.73
CA TYR A 155 22.61 14.98 8.54
C TYR A 155 22.88 15.01 10.04
N GLU A 156 21.81 14.81 10.80
CA GLU A 156 21.83 14.59 12.24
C GLU A 156 20.98 13.37 12.60
N VAL A 157 21.24 12.80 13.77
CA VAL A 157 20.50 11.66 14.30
C VAL A 157 19.79 12.08 15.59
N ILE A 158 18.49 11.83 15.65
CA ILE A 158 17.63 12.12 16.81
C ILE A 158 17.06 10.80 17.30
N VAL A 159 17.47 10.39 18.50
CA VAL A 159 16.94 9.19 19.15
C VAL A 159 15.89 9.60 20.16
N VAL A 160 14.65 9.16 19.95
CA VAL A 160 13.56 9.33 20.90
C VAL A 160 13.39 8.04 21.70
N ASN A 161 13.88 8.05 22.94
CA ASN A 161 13.69 6.96 23.90
C ASN A 161 12.32 7.10 24.59
N ASP A 162 11.37 6.26 24.18
CA ASP A 162 9.97 6.26 24.65
C ASP A 162 9.80 5.43 25.94
N GLY A 163 10.62 5.73 26.95
CA GLY A 163 10.50 5.15 28.28
C GLY A 163 10.99 3.70 28.40
N SER A 164 12.08 3.35 27.71
CA SER A 164 12.68 2.00 27.79
C SER A 164 13.05 1.61 29.22
N LYS A 165 12.93 0.31 29.54
CA LYS A 165 13.24 -0.26 30.85
C LYS A 165 14.47 -1.18 30.85
N ASP A 166 14.99 -1.45 29.66
CA ASP A 166 16.18 -2.25 29.42
C ASP A 166 17.40 -1.33 29.16
N ARG A 167 18.52 -1.88 28.66
CA ARG A 167 19.75 -1.09 28.43
C ARG A 167 19.71 -0.20 27.18
N THR A 168 18.55 0.04 26.58
CA THR A 168 18.44 0.86 25.36
C THR A 168 19.01 2.28 25.55
N LEU A 169 18.69 2.95 26.66
CA LEU A 169 19.19 4.30 26.93
C LEU A 169 20.70 4.30 27.15
N GLU A 170 21.21 3.38 27.96
CA GLU A 170 22.65 3.20 28.22
C GLU A 170 23.44 3.00 26.91
N ILE A 171 22.95 2.14 26.02
CA ILE A 171 23.57 1.92 24.70
C ILE A 171 23.56 3.20 23.87
N THR A 172 22.46 3.95 23.90
CA THR A 172 22.33 5.21 23.15
C THR A 172 23.30 6.27 23.66
N GLU A 173 23.45 6.41 24.99
CA GLU A 173 24.39 7.34 25.62
C GLU A 173 25.85 6.98 25.29
N ARG A 174 26.19 5.69 25.24
CA ARG A 174 27.50 5.23 24.77
C ARG A 174 27.76 5.63 23.33
N HIS A 175 26.78 5.45 22.44
CA HIS A 175 26.89 5.90 21.05
C HIS A 175 27.00 7.41 20.95
N LYS A 176 26.26 8.17 21.77
CA LYS A 176 26.40 9.63 21.83
C LYS A 176 27.84 10.06 22.07
N GLN A 177 28.55 9.43 23.00
CA GLN A 177 29.97 9.72 23.25
C GLN A 177 30.84 9.46 22.01
N LEU A 178 30.54 8.42 21.24
CA LEU A 178 31.27 8.11 20.00
C LEU A 178 30.96 9.11 18.88
N TYR A 179 29.73 9.62 18.80
CA TYR A 179 29.36 10.66 17.84
C TYR A 179 30.00 12.02 18.23
N ASP A 180 29.95 12.38 19.51
CA ASP A 180 30.54 13.63 20.02
C ASP A 180 32.08 13.66 19.91
N ALA A 181 32.72 12.48 19.82
CA ALA A 181 34.17 12.34 19.63
C ALA A 181 34.63 12.55 18.17
N ASP A 182 33.71 12.61 17.21
CA ASP A 182 34.00 12.86 15.78
C ASP A 182 33.38 14.22 15.37
N PRO A 183 34.15 15.32 15.40
CA PRO A 183 33.63 16.67 15.13
C PRO A 183 33.16 16.89 13.69
N GLU A 184 33.68 16.10 12.74
CA GLU A 184 33.30 16.15 11.32
C GLU A 184 32.11 15.21 11.03
N GLY A 185 31.76 14.35 11.99
CA GLY A 185 30.65 13.42 11.91
C GLY A 185 29.28 14.04 12.20
N PRO A 186 28.20 13.26 12.02
CA PRO A 186 26.85 13.71 12.37
C PRO A 186 26.73 13.92 13.88
N ARG A 187 25.83 14.83 14.28
CA ARG A 187 25.45 14.96 15.69
C ARG A 187 24.38 13.94 16.08
N LEU A 188 24.47 13.43 17.30
CA LEU A 188 23.44 12.58 17.91
C LEU A 188 22.79 13.29 19.10
N GLU A 189 21.48 13.49 19.00
CA GLU A 189 20.62 14.02 20.06
C GLU A 189 19.76 12.90 20.66
N ILE A 190 19.63 12.91 21.99
CA ILE A 190 18.80 11.95 22.73
C ILE A 190 17.68 12.70 23.41
N ILE A 191 16.44 12.30 23.13
CA ILE A 191 15.24 12.82 23.79
C ILE A 191 14.59 11.65 24.54
N SER A 192 14.51 11.76 25.87
CA SER A 192 13.85 10.75 26.70
C SER A 192 12.50 11.25 27.20
N GLN A 193 11.50 10.37 27.16
CA GLN A 193 10.16 10.64 27.66
C GLN A 193 9.57 9.40 28.34
N GLU A 194 8.47 9.57 29.08
CA GLU A 194 7.63 8.45 29.49
C GLU A 194 7.00 7.77 28.27
N ASN A 195 6.74 6.46 28.36
CA ASN A 195 6.16 5.70 27.25
C ASN A 195 4.78 6.24 26.86
N LYS A 196 4.71 6.86 25.69
CA LYS A 196 3.49 7.44 25.11
C LYS A 196 3.10 6.80 23.77
N GLY A 197 3.93 5.91 23.25
CA GLY A 197 3.69 5.17 22.01
C GLY A 197 4.36 5.79 20.79
N LEU A 198 4.43 4.99 19.73
CA LEU A 198 5.25 5.22 18.54
C LEU A 198 4.97 6.55 17.83
N SER A 199 3.70 6.87 17.54
CA SER A 199 3.35 8.11 16.84
C SER A 199 3.70 9.37 17.63
N ILE A 200 3.57 9.35 18.96
CA ILE A 200 3.98 10.48 19.79
C ILE A 200 5.51 10.63 19.75
N ALA A 201 6.25 9.53 19.89
CA ALA A 201 7.70 9.56 19.76
C ALA A 201 8.16 10.08 18.39
N ARG A 202 7.51 9.67 17.29
CA ARG A 202 7.80 10.16 15.93
C ARG A 202 7.55 11.66 15.79
N ASN A 203 6.49 12.19 16.40
CA ASN A 203 6.20 13.62 16.42
C ASN A 203 7.20 14.41 17.26
N VAL A 204 7.66 13.87 18.39
CA VAL A 204 8.69 14.50 19.22
C VAL A 204 10.00 14.60 18.45
N GLY A 205 10.40 13.53 17.75
CA GLY A 205 11.55 13.57 16.86
C GLY A 205 11.38 14.56 15.70
N ALA A 206 10.19 14.62 15.08
CA ALA A 206 9.88 15.58 14.02
C ALA A 206 9.96 17.04 14.50
N ALA A 207 9.53 17.30 15.74
CA ALA A 207 9.55 18.63 16.34
C ALA A 207 10.99 19.10 16.64
N ALA A 208 11.85 18.19 17.07
CA ALA A 208 13.27 18.46 17.31
C ALA A 208 14.10 18.54 16.01
N ALA A 209 13.63 17.91 14.94
CA ALA A 209 14.32 17.90 13.64
C ALA A 209 14.61 19.31 13.10
N THR A 210 15.86 19.55 12.75
CA THR A 210 16.30 20.82 12.14
C THR A 210 16.57 20.71 10.64
N GLY A 211 16.45 19.52 10.07
CA GLY A 211 16.58 19.24 8.65
C GLY A 211 15.36 19.67 7.84
N GLU A 212 15.60 19.91 6.55
CA GLU A 212 14.56 20.13 5.54
C GLU A 212 13.79 18.84 5.24
N ILE A 213 14.47 17.71 5.40
CA ILE A 213 13.93 16.36 5.27
C ILE A 213 14.02 15.67 6.62
N VAL A 214 12.93 15.02 7.03
CA VAL A 214 12.86 14.16 8.21
C VAL A 214 12.77 12.71 7.74
N ALA A 215 13.82 11.95 7.95
CA ALA A 215 13.89 10.52 7.63
C ALA A 215 13.63 9.70 8.89
N TYR A 216 12.88 8.61 8.78
CA TYR A 216 12.57 7.69 9.86
C TYR A 216 13.15 6.33 9.57
N THR A 217 13.77 5.74 10.59
CA THR A 217 14.11 4.32 10.62
C THR A 217 13.84 3.76 12.01
N ASP A 218 13.51 2.47 12.09
CA ASP A 218 13.20 1.83 13.36
C ASP A 218 14.49 1.37 14.06
N SER A 219 14.47 1.26 15.39
CA SER A 219 15.63 0.84 16.20
C SER A 219 16.08 -0.62 15.94
N ASP A 220 15.32 -1.38 15.15
CA ASP A 220 15.64 -2.72 14.67
C ASP A 220 16.05 -2.76 13.18
N CYS A 221 16.39 -1.59 12.62
CA CYS A 221 16.92 -1.44 11.28
C CYS A 221 18.39 -1.05 11.27
N VAL A 222 19.10 -1.50 10.23
CA VAL A 222 20.47 -1.13 9.89
C VAL A 222 20.42 -0.55 8.49
N PRO A 223 20.36 0.78 8.33
CA PRO A 223 20.40 1.40 7.02
C PRO A 223 21.69 1.09 6.25
N ASP A 224 21.57 0.98 4.94
CA ASP A 224 22.73 0.87 4.05
C ASP A 224 23.55 2.18 4.07
N PRO A 225 24.88 2.14 3.88
CA PRO A 225 25.70 3.35 3.85
C PRO A 225 25.18 4.41 2.86
N ASP A 226 24.64 4.01 1.72
CA ASP A 226 24.16 4.94 0.69
C ASP A 226 22.65 5.26 0.82
N TRP A 227 21.99 4.80 1.91
CA TRP A 227 20.55 4.94 2.14
C TRP A 227 20.04 6.38 1.97
N LEU A 228 20.65 7.35 2.69
CA LEU A 228 20.25 8.75 2.60
C LEU A 228 20.56 9.36 1.23
N ALA A 229 21.70 9.00 0.62
CA ALA A 229 22.08 9.51 -0.68
C ALA A 229 20.99 9.18 -1.73
N PHE A 230 20.57 7.93 -1.83
CA PHE A 230 19.52 7.51 -2.75
C PHE A 230 18.12 8.00 -2.39
N MET A 231 17.82 8.19 -1.10
CA MET A 231 16.56 8.79 -0.67
C MET A 231 16.48 10.25 -1.09
N VAL A 232 17.48 11.05 -0.73
CA VAL A 232 17.54 12.50 -1.03
C VAL A 232 17.62 12.74 -2.53
N TYR A 233 18.33 11.88 -3.26
CA TYR A 233 18.36 11.92 -4.71
C TYR A 233 16.95 11.93 -5.33
N LYS A 234 16.05 11.07 -4.81
CA LYS A 234 14.66 11.00 -5.28
C LYS A 234 13.85 12.24 -4.89
N PHE A 235 14.12 12.83 -3.72
CA PHE A 235 13.52 14.11 -3.31
C PHE A 235 13.91 15.24 -4.27
N VAL A 236 15.20 15.47 -4.45
CA VAL A 236 15.75 16.60 -5.22
C VAL A 236 15.35 16.50 -6.69
N ARG A 237 15.42 15.30 -7.28
CA ARG A 237 15.20 15.12 -8.72
C ARG A 237 13.74 15.13 -9.14
N SER A 238 12.84 14.58 -8.32
CA SER A 238 11.43 14.39 -8.69
C SER A 238 10.47 15.34 -7.97
N GLY A 239 10.93 16.09 -6.97
CA GLY A 239 10.08 17.00 -6.20
C GLY A 239 9.02 16.30 -5.36
N PHE A 240 9.19 15.00 -5.05
CA PHE A 240 8.29 14.29 -4.15
C PHE A 240 8.37 14.89 -2.75
N VAL A 241 7.25 14.87 -2.02
CA VAL A 241 7.22 15.36 -0.64
C VAL A 241 7.50 14.28 0.39
N ALA A 242 7.47 13.03 -0.04
CA ALA A 242 7.74 11.83 0.74
C ALA A 242 8.44 10.80 -0.13
N VAL A 243 9.44 10.08 0.41
CA VAL A 243 10.15 9.02 -0.30
C VAL A 243 10.39 7.86 0.67
N GLY A 244 10.19 6.63 0.22
CA GLY A 244 10.61 5.44 0.97
C GLY A 244 11.36 4.46 0.08
N GLY A 245 11.77 3.34 0.67
CA GLY A 245 12.50 2.29 -0.03
C GLY A 245 12.22 0.89 0.52
N PRO A 246 12.91 -0.14 0.01
CA PRO A 246 12.72 -1.50 0.46
C PRO A 246 13.32 -1.74 1.86
N ASN A 247 12.81 -2.77 2.54
CA ASN A 247 13.41 -3.29 3.75
C ASN A 247 13.64 -4.80 3.59
N PHE A 248 14.89 -5.23 3.73
CA PHE A 248 15.29 -6.62 3.55
C PHE A 248 15.65 -7.26 4.90
N PRO A 249 15.31 -8.54 5.12
CA PRO A 249 15.81 -9.23 6.31
C PRO A 249 17.33 -9.43 6.18
N PRO A 250 18.14 -9.06 7.19
CA PRO A 250 19.55 -9.42 7.20
C PRO A 250 19.72 -10.95 7.34
N PRO A 251 20.94 -11.49 7.11
CA PRO A 251 21.22 -12.90 7.40
C PRO A 251 20.81 -13.27 8.83
N GLU A 252 19.84 -14.17 8.95
CA GLU A 252 19.15 -14.38 10.23
C GLU A 252 20.02 -15.21 11.19
N PRO A 253 19.96 -14.94 12.51
CA PRO A 253 20.84 -15.61 13.48
C PRO A 253 20.33 -17.00 13.90
N SER A 254 19.07 -17.33 13.64
CA SER A 254 18.48 -18.62 14.01
C SER A 254 17.25 -18.98 13.16
N LEU A 255 16.77 -20.20 13.32
CA LEU A 255 15.65 -20.76 12.56
C LEU A 255 14.35 -19.94 12.68
N VAL A 256 14.01 -19.43 13.87
CA VAL A 256 12.75 -18.71 14.10
C VAL A 256 12.67 -17.39 13.33
N PRO A 257 13.64 -16.45 13.45
CA PRO A 257 13.60 -15.23 12.67
C PRO A 257 13.73 -15.49 11.16
N ALA A 258 14.48 -16.53 10.73
CA ALA A 258 14.50 -16.97 9.33
C ALA A 258 13.11 -17.39 8.81
N ALA A 259 12.34 -18.13 9.62
CA ALA A 259 10.97 -18.49 9.27
C ALA A 259 10.01 -17.27 9.30
N VAL A 260 10.17 -16.37 10.27
CA VAL A 260 9.36 -15.15 10.39
C VAL A 260 9.62 -14.21 9.21
N ALA A 261 10.86 -14.08 8.74
CA ALA A 261 11.25 -13.19 7.65
C ALA A 261 10.54 -13.48 6.33
N VAL A 262 10.21 -14.76 6.09
CA VAL A 262 9.50 -15.22 4.89
C VAL A 262 8.01 -15.48 5.13
N SER A 263 7.53 -15.26 6.35
CA SER A 263 6.12 -15.43 6.71
C SER A 263 5.34 -14.14 6.43
N PRO A 264 4.03 -14.23 6.11
CA PRO A 264 3.21 -13.06 5.81
C PRO A 264 3.15 -12.03 6.95
N GLY A 265 2.96 -10.75 6.60
CA GLY A 265 2.82 -9.68 7.58
C GLY A 265 4.15 -9.09 8.05
N GLY A 266 5.18 -9.07 7.21
CA GLY A 266 6.25 -8.09 7.32
C GLY A 266 5.77 -6.70 6.85
N PRO A 267 6.45 -5.61 7.25
CA PRO A 267 6.25 -4.28 6.66
C PRO A 267 6.67 -4.30 5.19
N THR A 268 5.76 -3.94 4.29
CA THR A 268 6.02 -3.92 2.84
C THR A 268 5.48 -2.64 2.21
N HIS A 269 6.21 -2.12 1.22
CA HIS A 269 5.75 -0.99 0.41
C HIS A 269 4.66 -1.43 -0.58
N VAL A 270 3.81 -0.48 -0.98
CA VAL A 270 2.75 -0.69 -1.98
C VAL A 270 2.97 0.34 -3.09
N LEU A 271 3.19 -0.11 -4.33
CA LEU A 271 3.56 0.74 -5.45
C LEU A 271 2.37 0.97 -6.41
N LEU A 272 1.98 2.23 -6.64
CA LEU A 272 1.01 2.58 -7.69
C LEU A 272 1.61 2.38 -9.08
N ASN A 273 2.90 2.67 -9.22
CA ASN A 273 3.74 2.36 -10.37
C ASN A 273 5.20 2.21 -9.91
N ASP A 274 6.14 1.97 -10.82
CA ASP A 274 7.53 1.66 -10.48
C ASP A 274 8.29 2.79 -9.73
N GLU A 275 7.74 4.02 -9.67
CA GLU A 275 8.36 5.18 -8.99
C GLU A 275 7.49 5.82 -7.91
N VAL A 276 6.18 5.54 -7.89
CA VAL A 276 5.21 6.18 -7.00
C VAL A 276 4.59 5.12 -6.09
N ALA A 277 4.67 5.35 -4.78
CA ALA A 277 4.09 4.50 -3.77
C ALA A 277 2.69 4.98 -3.33
N GLU A 278 1.82 4.03 -3.02
CA GLU A 278 0.63 4.27 -2.18
C GLU A 278 1.00 4.21 -0.70
N HIS A 279 2.01 3.40 -0.34
CA HIS A 279 2.46 3.20 1.03
C HIS A 279 3.95 2.90 1.09
N ILE A 280 4.63 3.57 2.02
CA ILE A 280 6.02 3.31 2.40
C ILE A 280 6.06 2.91 3.88
N PRO A 281 6.81 1.86 4.26
CA PRO A 281 6.78 1.33 5.61
C PRO A 281 7.48 2.26 6.61
N GLY A 282 7.01 2.26 7.87
CA GLY A 282 7.54 3.09 8.95
C GLY A 282 9.05 2.95 9.22
N CYS A 283 9.64 1.82 8.86
CA CYS A 283 11.06 1.54 9.04
C CYS A 283 11.98 2.15 7.97
N ASN A 284 11.42 2.63 6.84
CA ASN A 284 12.16 3.23 5.74
C ASN A 284 11.29 4.26 5.00
N MET A 285 11.15 5.43 5.61
CA MET A 285 10.36 6.52 5.07
C MET A 285 11.01 7.87 5.38
N GLY A 286 10.95 8.81 4.46
CA GLY A 286 11.35 10.19 4.65
C GLY A 286 10.30 11.14 4.12
N PHE A 287 10.29 12.35 4.66
CA PHE A 287 9.34 13.39 4.31
C PHE A 287 10.01 14.76 4.31
N THR A 288 9.58 15.66 3.43
CA THR A 288 9.88 17.07 3.62
C THR A 288 9.21 17.54 4.92
N LYS A 289 9.93 18.32 5.74
CA LYS A 289 9.40 18.82 7.02
C LYS A 289 8.08 19.56 6.84
N LYS A 290 8.00 20.39 5.80
CA LYS A 290 6.77 21.10 5.40
C LYS A 290 5.59 20.15 5.19
N ALA A 291 5.77 19.03 4.48
CA ALA A 291 4.68 18.10 4.21
C ALA A 291 4.18 17.36 5.46
N LEU A 292 5.07 17.11 6.44
CA LEU A 292 4.67 16.57 7.75
C LEU A 292 3.84 17.58 8.55
N GLU A 293 4.29 18.83 8.61
CA GLU A 293 3.57 19.92 9.30
C GLU A 293 2.20 20.17 8.66
N ASP A 294 2.16 20.15 7.33
CA ASP A 294 0.99 20.33 6.48
C ASP A 294 -0.16 19.35 6.77
N ILE A 295 0.15 18.15 7.25
CA ILE A 295 -0.85 17.12 7.59
C ILE A 295 -1.00 16.95 9.10
N GLY A 296 -0.28 17.73 9.92
CA GLY A 296 -0.31 17.66 11.38
C GLY A 296 0.48 16.48 11.98
N GLY A 297 1.48 15.94 11.27
CA GLY A 297 2.32 14.84 11.75
C GLY A 297 1.59 13.50 11.90
N PHE A 298 2.09 12.65 12.78
CA PHE A 298 1.53 11.34 13.10
C PHE A 298 0.36 11.45 14.09
N ASP A 299 -0.65 10.61 13.95
CA ASP A 299 -1.80 10.61 14.87
C ASP A 299 -1.53 9.73 16.10
N ALA A 300 -1.60 10.33 17.28
CA ALA A 300 -1.34 9.69 18.57
C ALA A 300 -2.22 8.45 18.87
N VAL A 301 -3.35 8.29 18.17
CA VAL A 301 -4.20 7.09 18.29
C VAL A 301 -3.42 5.81 17.94
N PHE A 302 -2.41 5.90 17.08
CA PHE A 302 -1.60 4.77 16.65
C PHE A 302 -0.36 4.56 17.52
N ALA A 303 -0.55 4.02 18.71
CA ALA A 303 0.56 3.83 19.66
C ALA A 303 1.61 2.76 19.26
N ALA A 304 1.35 1.91 18.26
CA ALA A 304 2.23 0.77 17.96
C ALA A 304 2.33 0.35 16.49
N ALA A 305 1.30 0.58 15.68
CA ALA A 305 1.29 0.19 14.25
C ALA A 305 0.21 0.94 13.47
N GLY A 306 0.38 1.02 12.15
CA GLY A 306 -0.57 1.58 11.18
C GLY A 306 -0.55 3.10 11.07
N ASP A 307 0.38 3.76 11.76
CA ASP A 307 0.58 5.20 11.67
C ASP A 307 1.24 5.61 10.35
N ASP A 308 2.13 4.77 9.81
CA ASP A 308 2.68 4.87 8.46
C ASP A 308 1.58 4.83 7.38
N VAL A 309 0.64 3.88 7.48
CA VAL A 309 -0.51 3.78 6.57
C VAL A 309 -1.40 5.02 6.65
N ASP A 310 -1.75 5.46 7.86
CA ASP A 310 -2.56 6.66 8.06
C ASP A 310 -1.91 7.92 7.46
N LEU A 311 -0.62 8.10 7.72
CA LEU A 311 0.16 9.24 7.24
C LEU A 311 0.22 9.25 5.71
N CYS A 312 0.55 8.11 5.08
CA CYS A 312 0.60 7.97 3.62
C CYS A 312 -0.76 8.27 2.97
N TRP A 313 -1.87 7.81 3.55
CA TRP A 313 -3.20 8.12 3.02
C TRP A 313 -3.58 9.59 3.21
N ARG A 314 -3.24 10.21 4.34
CA ARG A 314 -3.46 11.66 4.54
C ARG A 314 -2.68 12.52 3.56
N LEU A 315 -1.42 12.17 3.26
CA LEU A 315 -0.63 12.85 2.21
C LEU A 315 -1.33 12.76 0.85
N GLN A 316 -1.74 11.57 0.44
CA GLN A 316 -2.44 11.36 -0.83
C GLN A 316 -3.77 12.11 -0.89
N ASN A 317 -4.54 12.13 0.20
CA ASN A 317 -5.79 12.89 0.26
C ASN A 317 -5.56 14.40 0.08
N LYS A 318 -4.39 14.91 0.45
CA LYS A 318 -3.98 16.30 0.24
C LYS A 318 -3.47 16.56 -1.20
N GLY A 319 -3.45 15.54 -2.05
CA GLY A 319 -2.98 15.62 -3.43
C GLY A 319 -1.48 15.42 -3.61
N TYR A 320 -0.75 15.06 -2.55
CA TYR A 320 0.68 14.79 -2.64
C TYR A 320 0.97 13.39 -3.19
N ALA A 321 2.07 13.29 -3.94
CA ALA A 321 2.62 12.01 -4.41
C ALA A 321 3.77 11.55 -3.50
N ILE A 322 3.86 10.23 -3.30
CA ILE A 322 4.89 9.58 -2.50
C ILE A 322 5.84 8.87 -3.47
N GLY A 323 7.11 9.23 -3.46
CA GLY A 323 8.15 8.60 -4.27
C GLY A 323 8.63 7.29 -3.68
N PHE A 324 9.14 6.42 -4.53
CA PHE A 324 9.83 5.20 -4.16
C PHE A 324 11.25 5.20 -4.73
N SER A 325 12.23 4.92 -3.87
CA SER A 325 13.64 4.76 -4.25
C SER A 325 14.05 3.31 -3.97
N PRO A 326 14.20 2.45 -4.99
CA PRO A 326 14.55 1.05 -4.79
C PRO A 326 15.96 0.86 -4.23
N ALA A 327 16.85 1.84 -4.42
CA ALA A 327 18.22 1.84 -3.92
C ALA A 327 18.37 2.37 -2.49
N SER A 328 17.33 3.01 -1.94
CA SER A 328 17.31 3.48 -0.55
C SER A 328 16.97 2.31 0.38
N THR A 329 17.90 1.40 0.60
CA THR A 329 17.65 0.13 1.30
C THR A 329 17.90 0.22 2.82
N VAL A 330 17.16 -0.59 3.59
CA VAL A 330 17.45 -0.84 5.01
C VAL A 330 17.39 -2.33 5.31
N TRP A 331 18.25 -2.81 6.20
CA TRP A 331 18.19 -4.17 6.73
C TRP A 331 17.32 -4.20 7.98
N HIS A 332 16.19 -4.91 7.95
CA HIS A 332 15.21 -4.92 9.05
C HIS A 332 15.23 -6.25 9.81
N TYR A 333 15.73 -6.24 11.06
CA TYR A 333 15.73 -7.42 11.91
C TYR A 333 14.31 -7.83 12.29
N ARG A 334 13.94 -9.07 11.92
CA ARG A 334 12.61 -9.61 12.21
C ARG A 334 12.48 -10.07 13.65
N ARG A 335 11.24 -10.39 14.04
CA ARG A 335 10.92 -10.84 15.40
C ARG A 335 11.60 -12.17 15.69
N ASN A 336 12.30 -12.25 16.81
CA ASN A 336 13.10 -13.41 17.21
C ASN A 336 12.29 -14.56 17.83
N THR A 337 11.01 -14.35 18.13
CA THR A 337 10.13 -15.36 18.75
C THR A 337 8.76 -15.39 18.08
N VAL A 338 8.13 -16.57 18.05
CA VAL A 338 6.75 -16.74 17.56
C VAL A 338 5.77 -15.87 18.36
N LYS A 339 5.95 -15.77 19.68
CA LYS A 339 5.13 -14.91 20.54
C LYS A 339 5.22 -13.43 20.14
N ALA A 340 6.42 -12.94 19.83
CA ALA A 340 6.60 -11.57 19.37
C ALA A 340 5.99 -11.34 17.98
N TYR A 341 6.11 -12.30 17.06
CA TYR A 341 5.43 -12.27 15.77
C TYR A 341 3.90 -12.23 15.92
N LEU A 342 3.30 -13.11 16.72
CA LEU A 342 1.85 -13.10 16.93
C LEU A 342 1.38 -11.80 17.59
N LYS A 343 2.14 -11.25 18.55
CA LYS A 343 1.86 -9.93 19.14
C LYS A 343 1.90 -8.81 18.09
N GLN A 344 2.82 -8.87 17.13
CA GLN A 344 2.84 -7.94 15.99
C GLN A 344 1.59 -8.10 15.12
N GLN A 345 1.19 -9.33 14.79
CA GLN A 345 -0.05 -9.58 14.03
C GLN A 345 -1.30 -9.08 14.77
N MET A 346 -1.33 -9.19 16.11
CA MET A 346 -2.38 -8.60 16.93
C MET A 346 -2.39 -7.07 16.84
N GLY A 347 -1.21 -6.45 16.88
CA GLY A 347 -1.03 -5.01 16.69
C GLY A 347 -1.56 -4.51 15.34
N TYR A 348 -1.25 -5.24 14.26
CA TYR A 348 -1.81 -4.94 12.94
C TYR A 348 -3.32 -5.08 12.88
N GLY A 349 -3.91 -6.11 13.51
CA GLY A 349 -5.36 -6.25 13.57
C GLY A 349 -6.04 -5.08 14.28
N LYS A 350 -5.45 -4.60 15.38
CA LYS A 350 -5.89 -3.38 16.06
C LYS A 350 -5.75 -2.15 15.15
N ALA A 351 -4.61 -1.99 14.50
CA ALA A 351 -4.34 -0.85 13.63
C ALA A 351 -5.28 -0.80 12.42
N GLU A 352 -5.54 -1.93 11.75
CA GLU A 352 -6.52 -2.05 10.67
C GLU A 352 -7.94 -1.65 11.13
N ALA A 353 -8.32 -1.98 12.37
CA ALA A 353 -9.60 -1.56 12.92
C ALA A 353 -9.65 -0.03 13.15
N LEU A 354 -8.58 0.58 13.65
CA LEU A 354 -8.49 2.04 13.84
C LEU A 354 -8.48 2.78 12.50
N LEU A 355 -7.68 2.31 11.54
CA LEU A 355 -7.63 2.79 10.16
C LEU A 355 -9.00 2.70 9.48
N TYR A 356 -9.74 1.62 9.69
CA TYR A 356 -11.10 1.49 9.18
C TYR A 356 -12.00 2.62 9.65
N PHE A 357 -11.88 3.04 10.92
CA PHE A 357 -12.68 4.14 11.44
C PHE A 357 -12.25 5.51 10.91
N LYS A 358 -10.98 5.69 10.56
CA LYS A 358 -10.46 6.97 10.07
C LYS A 358 -10.60 7.11 8.54
N HIS A 359 -10.39 6.03 7.81
CA HIS A 359 -10.37 5.96 6.34
C HIS A 359 -11.30 4.87 5.79
N PRO A 360 -12.62 4.92 6.07
CA PRO A 360 -13.53 3.83 5.71
C PRO A 360 -13.55 3.51 4.20
N TYR A 361 -13.36 4.51 3.33
CA TYR A 361 -13.33 4.35 1.87
C TYR A 361 -12.10 3.59 1.33
N ARG A 362 -11.06 3.40 2.16
CA ARG A 362 -9.89 2.56 1.87
C ARG A 362 -10.11 1.09 2.26
N PHE A 363 -11.31 0.70 2.72
CA PHE A 363 -11.64 -0.67 3.08
C PHE A 363 -12.76 -1.22 2.20
N ASN A 364 -12.76 -2.55 2.00
CA ASN A 364 -13.85 -3.25 1.35
C ASN A 364 -14.99 -3.59 2.34
N LEU A 365 -16.08 -4.20 1.85
CA LEU A 365 -17.22 -4.61 2.67
C LEU A 365 -16.90 -5.61 3.78
N LEU A 366 -15.89 -6.45 3.57
CA LEU A 366 -15.39 -7.40 4.57
C LEU A 366 -14.45 -6.70 5.57
N GLY A 367 -14.24 -5.40 5.40
CA GLY A 367 -13.31 -4.59 6.16
C GLY A 367 -11.89 -5.12 6.06
N GLN A 368 -11.46 -5.52 4.87
CA GLN A 368 -10.04 -5.65 4.54
C GLN A 368 -9.59 -4.36 3.87
N SER A 369 -8.34 -3.94 4.12
CA SER A 369 -7.75 -2.80 3.45
C SER A 369 -7.70 -3.05 1.94
N ARG A 370 -8.11 -2.05 1.16
CA ARG A 370 -8.03 -2.06 -0.29
C ARG A 370 -6.87 -1.16 -0.70
N TRP A 371 -5.81 -1.81 -1.16
CA TRP A 371 -4.68 -1.16 -1.82
C TRP A 371 -5.00 -0.99 -3.31
N LEU A 372 -4.72 0.19 -3.85
CA LEU A 372 -4.77 0.48 -5.28
C LEU A 372 -3.48 0.02 -5.99
N GLY A 373 -2.35 0.09 -5.29
CA GLY A 373 -1.05 -0.32 -5.80
C GLY A 373 -0.76 -1.82 -5.68
N ARG A 374 0.45 -2.19 -6.10
CA ARG A 374 1.00 -3.55 -6.13
C ARG A 374 2.00 -3.76 -5.00
N ILE A 375 1.99 -4.96 -4.44
CA ILE A 375 3.04 -5.47 -3.56
C ILE A 375 3.93 -6.39 -4.39
N TYR A 376 5.21 -6.07 -4.51
CA TYR A 376 6.21 -6.92 -5.18
C TYR A 376 6.66 -8.04 -4.22
N GLY A 377 7.01 -9.22 -4.75
CA GLY A 377 7.63 -10.32 -3.98
C GLY A 377 6.76 -11.10 -2.98
N GLU A 378 5.47 -10.82 -2.79
CA GLU A 378 4.67 -11.54 -1.77
C GLU A 378 4.24 -12.96 -2.23
N LEU A 379 4.63 -13.98 -1.45
CA LEU A 379 4.33 -15.41 -1.68
C LEU A 379 2.83 -15.73 -1.68
N THR A 380 2.02 -14.99 -0.92
CA THR A 380 0.57 -15.24 -0.78
C THR A 380 -0.20 -14.93 -2.05
N THR A 381 0.25 -13.96 -2.84
CA THR A 381 -0.34 -13.64 -4.15
C THR A 381 -0.03 -14.73 -5.19
N ALA A 382 1.09 -15.44 -5.05
CA ALA A 382 1.58 -16.40 -6.04
C ALA A 382 0.88 -17.77 -6.03
N VAL A 383 0.12 -18.11 -4.97
CA VAL A 383 -0.48 -19.47 -4.89
C VAL A 383 -1.73 -19.61 -5.76
N LEU A 384 -2.49 -18.53 -5.96
CA LEU A 384 -3.75 -18.54 -6.73
C LEU A 384 -3.90 -17.37 -7.72
N SER A 385 -2.92 -16.46 -7.84
CA SER A 385 -2.92 -15.50 -8.95
C SER A 385 -2.71 -16.25 -10.26
N ARG A 386 -3.50 -15.88 -11.28
CA ARG A 386 -3.34 -16.42 -12.65
C ARG A 386 -1.91 -16.09 -13.12
N ARG A 387 -1.30 -17.02 -13.88
CA ARG A 387 0.05 -16.80 -14.44
C ARG A 387 0.08 -15.45 -15.18
N PRO A 388 1.17 -14.68 -15.07
CA PRO A 388 1.33 -13.47 -15.86
C PRO A 388 1.18 -13.81 -17.36
N VAL A 389 0.46 -12.98 -18.10
CA VAL A 389 0.25 -13.16 -19.55
C VAL A 389 1.18 -12.22 -20.29
N ILE A 390 2.00 -12.76 -21.18
CA ILE A 390 2.84 -11.95 -22.07
C ILE A 390 1.94 -11.45 -23.20
N TYR A 391 1.83 -10.13 -23.34
CA TYR A 391 1.22 -9.53 -24.52
C TYR A 391 2.19 -9.58 -25.69
N PHE A 392 1.84 -10.40 -26.68
CA PHE A 392 2.62 -10.54 -27.90
C PHE A 392 2.17 -9.59 -29.01
N GLY A 393 1.09 -8.81 -28.81
CA GLY A 393 0.43 -8.07 -29.89
C GLY A 393 -0.31 -8.99 -30.88
N ALA A 394 -1.07 -8.37 -31.79
CA ALA A 394 -1.72 -9.13 -32.87
C ALA A 394 -0.63 -9.85 -33.70
N PHE A 395 -0.75 -11.18 -33.82
CA PHE A 395 0.20 -12.04 -34.53
C PHE A 395 1.66 -11.95 -34.05
N GLY A 396 1.91 -11.63 -32.77
CA GLY A 396 3.28 -11.52 -32.28
C GLY A 396 3.99 -10.22 -32.64
N ARG A 397 3.27 -9.21 -33.16
CA ARG A 397 3.82 -7.93 -33.63
C ARG A 397 3.79 -6.80 -32.60
N GLY A 398 3.62 -7.13 -31.32
CA GLY A 398 3.76 -6.12 -30.26
C GLY A 398 5.17 -5.53 -30.34
N LEU A 399 5.26 -4.20 -30.47
CA LEU A 399 6.55 -3.49 -30.50
C LEU A 399 7.41 -3.79 -29.26
N PHE A 400 6.77 -4.21 -28.16
CA PHE A 400 7.40 -4.65 -26.92
C PHE A 400 6.54 -5.72 -26.24
N GLN A 401 7.19 -6.79 -25.76
CA GLN A 401 6.54 -7.82 -24.96
C GLN A 401 6.31 -7.26 -23.56
N SER A 402 5.05 -7.18 -23.15
CA SER A 402 4.69 -6.70 -21.80
C SER A 402 4.08 -7.82 -20.98
N LEU A 403 4.57 -7.98 -19.75
CA LEU A 403 4.02 -8.92 -18.80
C LEU A 403 2.83 -8.29 -18.07
N TYR A 404 1.63 -8.82 -18.27
CA TYR A 404 0.42 -8.40 -17.57
C TYR A 404 0.12 -9.38 -16.45
N GLU A 405 0.21 -8.91 -15.22
CA GLU A 405 -0.25 -9.67 -14.07
C GLU A 405 -1.72 -9.35 -13.79
N PRO A 406 -2.57 -10.38 -13.64
CA PRO A 406 -3.95 -10.16 -13.25
C PRO A 406 -4.02 -9.71 -11.78
N PRO A 407 -5.01 -8.86 -11.43
CA PRO A 407 -5.21 -8.44 -10.05
C PRO A 407 -5.46 -9.67 -9.16
N SER A 408 -4.98 -9.60 -7.92
CA SER A 408 -5.16 -10.68 -6.94
C SER A 408 -6.65 -11.01 -6.78
N SER A 409 -7.03 -12.27 -6.99
CA SER A 409 -8.43 -12.68 -6.88
C SER A 409 -8.83 -12.84 -5.41
N LEU A 410 -10.05 -12.40 -5.06
CA LEU A 410 -10.60 -12.56 -3.70
C LEU A 410 -10.63 -14.03 -3.22
N LEU A 411 -10.72 -14.97 -4.17
CA LEU A 411 -10.63 -16.41 -3.92
C LEU A 411 -9.26 -16.84 -3.38
N GLY A 412 -8.19 -16.11 -3.71
CA GLY A 412 -6.82 -16.39 -3.26
C GLY A 412 -6.62 -16.20 -1.76
N TYR A 413 -7.32 -15.23 -1.16
CA TYR A 413 -7.19 -14.88 0.26
C TYR A 413 -8.25 -15.53 1.14
N LEU A 414 -9.36 -15.97 0.55
CA LEU A 414 -10.51 -16.51 1.27
C LEU A 414 -10.12 -17.61 2.28
N PRO A 415 -9.24 -18.58 1.95
CA PRO A 415 -8.86 -19.65 2.88
C PRO A 415 -8.13 -19.17 4.15
N PHE A 416 -7.53 -17.98 4.12
CA PHE A 416 -6.83 -17.39 5.27
C PHE A 416 -7.71 -16.41 6.07
N THR A 417 -8.98 -16.24 5.70
CA THR A 417 -9.92 -15.37 6.42
C THR A 417 -10.49 -16.06 7.65
N LEU A 418 -10.92 -15.27 8.64
CA LEU A 418 -11.54 -15.82 9.85
C LEU A 418 -12.88 -16.47 9.53
N GLU A 419 -13.64 -15.86 8.61
CA GLU A 419 -14.97 -16.28 8.17
C GLU A 419 -14.93 -17.66 7.51
N TRP A 420 -13.97 -17.89 6.60
CA TRP A 420 -13.77 -19.19 5.95
C TRP A 420 -13.47 -20.30 6.97
N ASN A 421 -12.55 -20.04 7.89
CA ASN A 421 -12.16 -21.05 8.88
C ASN A 421 -13.25 -21.27 9.94
N ALA A 422 -14.01 -20.23 10.31
CA ALA A 422 -15.18 -20.38 11.18
C ALA A 422 -16.26 -21.26 10.52
N VAL A 423 -16.58 -21.02 9.25
CA VAL A 423 -17.50 -21.88 8.48
C VAL A 423 -16.94 -23.31 8.38
N GLY A 424 -15.65 -23.46 8.10
CA GLY A 424 -14.99 -24.78 8.06
C GLY A 424 -15.10 -25.55 9.37
N VAL A 425 -14.86 -24.88 10.51
CA VAL A 425 -15.02 -25.49 11.84
C VAL A 425 -16.48 -25.87 12.12
N LEU A 426 -17.44 -24.99 11.80
CA LEU A 426 -18.86 -25.29 11.99
C LEU A 426 -19.31 -26.48 11.14
N LEU A 427 -18.89 -26.54 9.88
CA LEU A 427 -19.16 -27.69 9.00
C LEU A 427 -18.52 -28.95 9.57
N PHE A 428 -17.26 -28.89 9.99
CA PHE A 428 -16.57 -30.03 10.59
C PHE A 428 -17.29 -30.56 11.84
N LEU A 429 -17.72 -29.67 12.74
CA LEU A 429 -18.51 -30.04 13.92
C LEU A 429 -19.85 -30.66 13.53
N SER A 430 -20.52 -30.15 12.48
CA SER A 430 -21.78 -30.73 12.00
C SER A 430 -21.59 -32.14 11.42
N ALA A 431 -20.43 -32.42 10.82
CA ALA A 431 -20.11 -33.75 10.30
C ALA A 431 -19.78 -34.79 11.38
N LEU A 432 -19.49 -34.38 12.61
CA LEU A 432 -19.42 -35.31 13.76
C LEU A 432 -20.79 -35.96 14.03
N VAL A 433 -21.88 -35.29 13.67
CA VAL A 433 -23.25 -35.79 13.79
C VAL A 433 -23.65 -36.66 12.58
N SER A 434 -23.12 -36.36 11.39
CA SER A 434 -23.34 -37.13 10.16
C SER A 434 -22.01 -37.46 9.47
N PRO A 435 -21.37 -38.60 9.82
CA PRO A 435 -20.04 -38.96 9.33
C PRO A 435 -19.93 -39.04 7.80
N ARG A 436 -21.04 -39.26 7.10
CA ARG A 436 -21.10 -39.28 5.62
C ARG A 436 -20.75 -37.93 4.98
N THR A 437 -20.84 -36.84 5.73
CA THR A 437 -20.53 -35.48 5.27
C THR A 437 -19.11 -35.03 5.61
N LEU A 438 -18.34 -35.83 6.35
CA LEU A 438 -17.04 -35.45 6.90
C LEU A 438 -16.02 -35.00 5.85
N VAL A 439 -15.96 -35.67 4.70
CA VAL A 439 -15.02 -35.32 3.62
C VAL A 439 -15.31 -33.92 3.06
N ILE A 440 -16.59 -33.61 2.83
CA ILE A 440 -17.02 -32.31 2.30
C ILE A 440 -16.87 -31.23 3.38
N ALA A 441 -17.21 -31.56 4.63
CA ALA A 441 -17.13 -30.66 5.76
C ALA A 441 -15.69 -30.27 6.15
N ALA A 442 -14.73 -31.18 5.98
CA ALA A 442 -13.31 -30.93 6.25
C ALA A 442 -12.61 -30.14 5.13
N LEU A 443 -13.19 -30.10 3.92
CA LEU A 443 -12.57 -29.51 2.73
C LEU A 443 -12.08 -28.07 2.94
N PRO A 444 -12.85 -27.13 3.55
CA PRO A 444 -12.37 -25.76 3.75
C PRO A 444 -11.09 -25.68 4.59
N LEU A 445 -10.99 -26.49 5.65
CA LEU A 445 -9.82 -26.54 6.54
C LEU A 445 -8.62 -27.18 5.86
N VAL A 446 -8.85 -28.27 5.10
CA VAL A 446 -7.82 -28.95 4.31
C VAL A 446 -7.25 -28.00 3.25
N VAL A 447 -8.11 -27.20 2.60
CA VAL A 447 -7.66 -26.18 1.63
C VAL A 447 -6.79 -25.12 2.32
N SER A 448 -7.19 -24.59 3.47
CA SER A 448 -6.40 -23.59 4.19
C SER A 448 -5.01 -24.12 4.59
N VAL A 449 -4.95 -25.32 5.16
CA VAL A 449 -3.69 -25.96 5.57
C VAL A 449 -2.84 -26.34 4.36
N GLY A 450 -3.45 -26.89 3.31
CA GLY A 450 -2.77 -27.26 2.08
C GLY A 450 -2.12 -26.06 1.38
N LEU A 451 -2.80 -24.91 1.34
CA LEU A 451 -2.24 -23.67 0.79
C LEU A 451 -1.13 -23.11 1.67
N ALA A 452 -1.24 -23.19 3.00
CA ALA A 452 -0.17 -22.79 3.91
C ALA A 452 1.08 -23.66 3.73
N MET A 453 0.91 -24.98 3.56
CA MET A 453 2.00 -25.91 3.27
C MET A 453 2.63 -25.64 1.89
N ALA A 454 1.81 -25.35 0.87
CA ALA A 454 2.31 -25.00 -0.46
C ALA A 454 3.10 -23.67 -0.45
N ALA A 455 2.63 -22.67 0.28
CA ALA A 455 3.36 -21.41 0.49
C ALA A 455 4.69 -21.67 1.20
N ALA A 456 4.66 -22.47 2.28
CA ALA A 456 5.86 -22.83 3.02
C ALA A 456 6.88 -23.60 2.17
N ALA A 457 6.44 -24.47 1.25
CA ALA A 457 7.34 -25.19 0.34
C ALA A 457 8.01 -24.28 -0.69
N ARG A 458 7.35 -23.18 -1.09
CA ARG A 458 7.87 -22.20 -2.07
C ARG A 458 8.70 -21.08 -1.45
N ALA A 459 8.62 -20.88 -0.13
CA ALA A 459 9.33 -19.79 0.55
C ALA A 459 10.87 -19.87 0.37
N ARG A 460 11.51 -18.73 0.12
CA ARG A 460 12.97 -18.62 0.01
C ARG A 460 13.57 -18.40 1.40
N VAL A 461 13.81 -19.49 2.11
CA VAL A 461 14.44 -19.47 3.46
C VAL A 461 15.96 -19.47 3.30
N ASP A 462 16.64 -18.80 4.22
CA ASP A 462 18.10 -18.90 4.38
C ASP A 462 18.54 -20.38 4.31
N PRO A 463 19.48 -20.74 3.40
CA PRO A 463 19.94 -22.11 3.22
C PRO A 463 20.40 -22.80 4.51
N ARG A 464 20.97 -22.04 5.47
CA ARG A 464 21.45 -22.56 6.76
C ARG A 464 20.34 -23.13 7.64
N PHE A 465 19.10 -22.67 7.43
CA PHE A 465 17.92 -23.09 8.21
C PHE A 465 16.86 -23.78 7.37
N ALA A 466 17.12 -24.04 6.08
CA ALA A 466 16.18 -24.62 5.14
C ALA A 466 15.95 -26.13 5.40
N GLY A 467 15.23 -26.46 6.47
CA GLY A 467 14.87 -27.84 6.86
C GLY A 467 13.38 -28.02 7.18
N PRO A 468 12.93 -29.27 7.44
CA PRO A 468 11.51 -29.58 7.72
C PRO A 468 10.91 -28.76 8.87
N ALA A 469 11.69 -28.50 9.91
CA ALA A 469 11.26 -27.69 11.05
C ALA A 469 10.93 -26.25 10.65
N SER A 470 11.77 -25.62 9.81
CA SER A 470 11.51 -24.27 9.29
C SER A 470 10.26 -24.24 8.41
N ARG A 471 10.06 -25.25 7.55
CA ARG A 471 8.90 -25.36 6.67
C ARG A 471 7.61 -25.53 7.46
N ALA A 472 7.61 -26.39 8.47
CA ALA A 472 6.48 -26.56 9.38
C ALA A 472 6.15 -25.26 10.13
N LEU A 473 7.17 -24.53 10.60
CA LEU A 473 6.98 -23.25 11.26
C LEU A 473 6.40 -22.21 10.29
N ILE A 474 6.91 -22.09 9.07
CA ILE A 474 6.40 -21.15 8.06
C ILE A 474 4.94 -21.44 7.73
N ALA A 475 4.58 -22.73 7.54
CA ALA A 475 3.20 -23.12 7.30
C ALA A 475 2.29 -22.71 8.48
N LEU A 476 2.75 -22.94 9.71
CA LEU A 476 2.03 -22.55 10.92
C LEU A 476 1.85 -21.03 11.00
N LEU A 477 2.90 -20.24 10.75
CA LEU A 477 2.84 -18.77 10.81
C LEU A 477 2.01 -18.16 9.69
N THR A 478 2.04 -18.77 8.50
CA THR A 478 1.20 -18.42 7.33
C THR A 478 -0.28 -18.64 7.64
N TYR A 479 -0.61 -19.69 8.38
CA TYR A 479 -1.98 -19.98 8.79
C TYR A 479 -2.43 -19.13 9.99
N LEU A 480 -1.65 -19.07 11.07
CA LEU A 480 -2.05 -18.41 12.31
C LEU A 480 -2.02 -16.88 12.22
N GLY A 481 -1.06 -16.30 11.49
CA GLY A 481 -0.87 -14.84 11.43
C GLY A 481 -2.14 -14.09 10.99
N PRO A 482 -2.71 -14.40 9.81
CA PRO A 482 -3.95 -13.80 9.33
C PRO A 482 -5.15 -14.01 10.26
N LEU A 483 -5.27 -15.19 10.89
CA LEU A 483 -6.36 -15.49 11.82
C LEU A 483 -6.29 -14.63 13.09
N VAL A 484 -5.11 -14.55 13.71
CA VAL A 484 -4.88 -13.71 14.90
C VAL A 484 -5.15 -12.25 14.58
N ARG A 485 -4.69 -11.77 13.42
CA ARG A 485 -4.98 -10.42 12.92
C ARG A 485 -6.48 -10.20 12.75
N GLY A 486 -7.19 -11.15 12.14
CA GLY A 486 -8.63 -11.14 11.95
C GLY A 486 -9.40 -11.02 13.26
N VAL A 487 -9.09 -11.86 14.26
CA VAL A 487 -9.72 -11.83 15.57
C VAL A 487 -9.56 -10.45 16.24
N GLN A 488 -8.34 -9.91 16.27
CA GLN A 488 -8.10 -8.59 16.86
C GLN A 488 -8.85 -7.48 16.12
N ARG A 489 -8.90 -7.54 14.79
CA ARG A 489 -9.64 -6.58 13.97
C ARG A 489 -11.12 -6.54 14.34
N TYR A 490 -11.78 -7.70 14.52
CA TYR A 490 -13.17 -7.74 14.96
C TYR A 490 -13.36 -7.22 16.38
N LEU A 491 -12.52 -7.65 17.33
CA LEU A 491 -12.62 -7.20 18.73
C LEU A 491 -12.52 -5.68 18.85
N TRP A 492 -11.58 -5.06 18.15
CA TRP A 492 -11.39 -3.61 18.17
C TRP A 492 -12.45 -2.85 17.39
N ARG A 493 -12.99 -3.43 16.31
CA ARG A 493 -14.18 -2.86 15.63
C ARG A 493 -15.38 -2.82 16.56
N LEU A 494 -15.67 -3.92 17.26
CA LEU A 494 -16.79 -3.98 18.20
C LEU A 494 -16.65 -2.93 19.31
N ARG A 495 -15.43 -2.71 19.82
CA ARG A 495 -15.16 -1.65 20.81
C ARG A 495 -15.36 -0.24 20.23
N GLY A 496 -14.99 -0.02 18.96
CA GLY A 496 -15.14 1.27 18.29
C GLY A 496 -16.58 1.62 17.87
N LEU A 497 -17.51 0.66 17.84
CA LEU A 497 -18.92 0.92 17.51
C LEU A 497 -19.60 1.90 18.49
N GLY A 498 -19.12 1.99 19.74
CA GLY A 498 -19.63 2.94 20.73
C GLY A 498 -19.31 4.41 20.42
N GLN A 499 -18.37 4.69 19.51
CA GLN A 499 -17.97 6.05 19.09
C GLN A 499 -18.73 6.53 17.85
N VAL A 500 -19.67 5.73 17.32
CA VAL A 500 -20.46 6.09 16.15
C VAL A 500 -21.57 7.06 16.56
N GLY A 501 -21.49 8.30 16.08
CA GLY A 501 -22.54 9.29 16.29
C GLY A 501 -23.88 8.78 15.73
N ARG A 502 -24.91 8.71 16.58
CA ARG A 502 -26.29 8.47 16.10
C ARG A 502 -26.71 9.66 15.25
N ILE A 503 -27.30 9.38 14.08
CA ILE A 503 -27.88 10.44 13.25
C ILE A 503 -29.15 10.92 13.96
N SER A 504 -29.12 12.14 14.50
CA SER A 504 -30.34 12.86 14.85
C SER A 504 -30.88 13.51 13.58
N PHE A 505 -32.17 13.31 13.35
CA PHE A 505 -32.90 13.92 12.24
C PHE A 505 -33.59 15.15 12.80
N GLU A 506 -33.00 16.32 12.62
CA GLU A 506 -33.60 17.61 12.94
C GLU A 506 -33.52 18.49 11.69
N GLY A 507 -34.67 18.90 11.13
CA GLY A 507 -34.76 19.73 9.94
C GLY A 507 -36.05 19.51 9.14
N GLU A 508 -36.38 20.46 8.26
CA GLU A 508 -37.44 20.30 7.25
C GLU A 508 -37.00 19.25 6.21
N GLN A 509 -37.81 18.21 6.02
CA GLN A 509 -37.51 17.11 5.09
C GLN A 509 -38.26 17.31 3.77
N GLN A 510 -37.55 17.18 2.65
CA GLN A 510 -38.19 17.15 1.34
C GLN A 510 -38.78 15.75 1.10
N PRO A 511 -40.05 15.63 0.67
CA PRO A 511 -40.61 14.35 0.28
C PRO A 511 -39.91 13.82 -1.00
N PRO A 512 -39.25 12.64 -0.95
CA PRO A 512 -38.54 12.10 -2.10
C PRO A 512 -39.51 11.68 -3.21
N ARG A 513 -39.14 11.93 -4.48
CA ARG A 513 -39.84 11.33 -5.63
C ARG A 513 -39.35 9.90 -5.83
N ILE A 514 -40.10 8.93 -5.32
CA ILE A 514 -39.72 7.50 -5.32
C ILE A 514 -40.06 6.85 -6.67
N ASP A 515 -39.07 6.20 -7.28
CA ASP A 515 -39.23 5.28 -8.40
C ASP A 515 -39.08 3.84 -7.88
N TYR A 516 -40.23 3.14 -7.74
CA TYR A 516 -40.27 1.77 -7.23
C TYR A 516 -39.65 0.75 -8.19
N LEU A 517 -39.67 0.99 -9.51
CA LEU A 517 -39.06 0.10 -10.50
C LEU A 517 -37.53 0.14 -10.38
N ARG A 518 -36.98 1.35 -10.22
CA ARG A 518 -35.53 1.56 -10.05
C ARG A 518 -35.05 1.42 -8.61
N ARG A 519 -35.97 1.28 -7.64
CA ARG A 519 -35.70 1.19 -6.20
C ARG A 519 -34.87 2.38 -5.71
N GLY A 520 -35.28 3.58 -6.12
CA GLY A 520 -34.55 4.80 -5.81
C GLY A 520 -35.46 6.00 -5.66
N PHE A 521 -34.87 7.14 -5.30
CA PHE A 521 -35.55 8.42 -5.27
C PHE A 521 -34.68 9.54 -5.85
N THR A 522 -35.33 10.65 -6.19
CA THR A 522 -34.65 11.85 -6.70
C THR A 522 -35.05 13.07 -5.85
N VAL A 523 -34.06 13.90 -5.52
CA VAL A 523 -34.21 15.21 -4.85
C VAL A 523 -33.45 16.26 -5.66
N GLY A 524 -33.87 17.53 -5.56
CA GLY A 524 -33.30 18.63 -6.34
C GLY A 524 -33.00 19.84 -5.47
N TYR A 525 -31.84 20.44 -5.64
CA TYR A 525 -31.35 21.55 -4.85
C TYR A 525 -30.92 22.73 -5.73
N TRP A 526 -31.29 23.94 -5.30
CA TRP A 526 -30.92 25.20 -5.95
C TRP A 526 -29.76 25.88 -5.21
N SER A 527 -28.81 26.41 -5.97
CA SER A 527 -27.70 27.22 -5.47
C SER A 527 -27.61 28.54 -6.22
N GLU A 528 -27.48 29.65 -5.49
CA GLU A 528 -27.09 30.94 -6.07
C GLU A 528 -25.59 31.26 -5.88
N GLN A 529 -24.88 30.43 -5.11
CA GLN A 529 -23.48 30.64 -4.73
C GLN A 529 -22.47 29.91 -5.62
N GLY A 530 -22.92 29.26 -6.70
CA GLY A 530 -22.05 28.57 -7.64
C GLY A 530 -21.53 27.23 -7.14
N HIS A 531 -22.19 26.62 -6.14
CA HIS A 531 -21.78 25.31 -5.64
C HIS A 531 -21.96 24.24 -6.73
N GLU A 532 -20.85 23.64 -7.15
CA GLU A 532 -20.83 22.50 -8.07
C GLU A 532 -21.09 21.19 -7.32
N LYS A 533 -21.29 20.10 -8.06
CA LYS A 533 -21.62 18.79 -7.46
C LYS A 533 -20.58 18.31 -6.46
N GLU A 534 -19.31 18.66 -6.66
CA GLU A 534 -18.16 18.26 -5.82
C GLU A 534 -18.34 18.76 -4.39
N ALA A 535 -18.89 19.96 -4.19
CA ALA A 535 -19.12 20.53 -2.87
C ALA A 535 -20.15 19.69 -2.08
N LEU A 536 -21.24 19.28 -2.74
CA LEU A 536 -22.27 18.43 -2.14
C LEU A 536 -21.72 17.03 -1.83
N LEU A 537 -20.98 16.43 -2.77
CA LEU A 537 -20.38 15.11 -2.60
C LEU A 537 -19.35 15.10 -1.45
N ALA A 538 -18.49 16.12 -1.38
CA ALA A 538 -17.52 16.27 -0.29
C ALA A 538 -18.22 16.45 1.06
N ALA A 539 -19.24 17.31 1.14
CA ALA A 539 -19.98 17.51 2.38
C ALA A 539 -20.76 16.26 2.82
N LEU A 540 -21.26 15.45 1.88
CA LEU A 540 -21.86 14.14 2.17
C LEU A 540 -20.82 13.17 2.73
N MET A 541 -19.63 13.13 2.14
CA MET A 541 -18.52 12.34 2.65
C MET A 541 -18.15 12.78 4.07
N ASP A 542 -17.99 14.08 4.32
CA ASP A 542 -17.71 14.63 5.65
C ASP A 542 -18.81 14.37 6.66
N PHE A 543 -20.06 14.22 6.22
CA PHE A 543 -21.16 13.80 7.08
C PHE A 543 -21.10 12.30 7.40
N PHE A 544 -20.88 11.44 6.41
CA PHE A 544 -21.00 9.99 6.55
C PHE A 544 -19.72 9.31 7.09
N ILE A 545 -18.54 9.83 6.77
CA ILE A 545 -17.24 9.28 7.20
C ILE A 545 -17.10 9.27 8.72
N PRO A 546 -17.36 10.37 9.47
CA PRO A 546 -17.31 10.34 10.93
C PRO A 546 -18.32 9.36 11.55
N ARG A 547 -19.43 9.12 10.84
CA ARG A 547 -20.52 8.20 11.21
C ARG A 547 -20.28 6.76 10.72
N LYS A 548 -19.10 6.49 10.17
CA LYS A 548 -18.57 5.15 9.83
C LYS A 548 -19.37 4.40 8.76
N TYR A 549 -20.05 5.13 7.87
CA TYR A 549 -20.56 4.53 6.64
C TYR A 549 -19.39 4.26 5.70
N LEU A 550 -19.38 3.09 5.07
CA LEU A 550 -18.42 2.82 4.00
C LEU A 550 -18.87 3.55 2.75
N ILE A 551 -17.97 4.33 2.18
CA ILE A 551 -18.22 5.10 0.96
C ILE A 551 -17.20 4.63 -0.08
N ALA A 552 -17.67 4.21 -1.25
CA ALA A 552 -16.81 4.05 -2.41
C ALA A 552 -17.04 5.27 -3.31
N VAL A 553 -15.96 5.99 -3.61
CA VAL A 553 -15.96 7.08 -4.59
C VAL A 553 -15.74 6.51 -5.98
N ASP A 554 -16.36 7.10 -6.99
CA ASP A 554 -16.15 6.70 -8.37
C ASP A 554 -14.69 6.90 -8.81
N PRO A 555 -14.00 5.87 -9.34
CA PRO A 555 -12.70 6.01 -10.00
C PRO A 555 -12.75 6.70 -11.38
N GLY A 556 -13.91 7.20 -11.83
CA GLY A 556 -14.10 7.92 -13.10
C GLY A 556 -14.65 7.05 -14.25
N TRP A 557 -15.07 5.81 -13.96
CA TRP A 557 -15.54 4.86 -14.97
C TRP A 557 -16.96 4.35 -14.70
N ASN A 558 -17.59 4.80 -13.62
CA ASN A 558 -18.93 4.38 -13.26
C ASN A 558 -19.98 5.43 -13.65
N ARG A 559 -21.25 5.01 -13.60
CA ARG A 559 -22.41 5.90 -13.83
C ARG A 559 -22.97 6.49 -12.53
N TRP A 560 -22.25 6.32 -11.43
CA TRP A 560 -22.59 6.79 -10.08
C TRP A 560 -21.37 7.51 -9.53
N ASP A 561 -21.57 8.55 -8.71
CA ASP A 561 -20.49 9.35 -8.13
C ASP A 561 -20.05 8.79 -6.77
N LEU A 562 -21.01 8.35 -5.93
CA LEU A 562 -20.74 7.70 -4.63
C LEU A 562 -21.55 6.42 -4.45
N GLU A 563 -20.97 5.42 -3.81
CA GLU A 563 -21.67 4.23 -3.33
C GLU A 563 -21.55 4.15 -1.79
N ILE A 564 -22.66 4.28 -1.07
CA ILE A 564 -22.72 4.31 0.39
C ILE A 564 -23.28 2.99 0.91
N TYR A 565 -22.59 2.37 1.85
CA TYR A 565 -22.99 1.09 2.42
C TYR A 565 -23.44 1.23 3.87
N ARG A 566 -24.43 0.41 4.21
CA ARG A 566 -24.89 0.19 5.57
C ARG A 566 -24.75 -1.28 5.90
N GLY A 567 -23.69 -1.60 6.63
CA GLY A 567 -23.32 -2.97 6.94
C GLY A 567 -23.06 -3.81 5.68
N VAL A 568 -23.24 -5.12 5.81
CA VAL A 568 -23.01 -6.08 4.72
C VAL A 568 -24.22 -6.28 3.81
N TRP A 569 -25.41 -5.83 4.23
CA TRP A 569 -26.67 -6.16 3.59
C TRP A 569 -27.14 -5.12 2.55
N SER A 570 -26.86 -3.85 2.80
CA SER A 570 -27.48 -2.74 2.09
C SER A 570 -26.45 -1.76 1.54
N LYS A 571 -26.69 -1.30 0.31
CA LYS A 571 -25.92 -0.22 -0.32
C LYS A 571 -26.81 0.70 -1.13
N ALA A 572 -26.34 1.92 -1.35
CA ALA A 572 -27.00 2.88 -2.22
C ALA A 572 -26.00 3.55 -3.14
N ARG A 573 -26.42 3.86 -4.37
CA ARG A 573 -25.65 4.62 -5.35
C ARG A 573 -26.22 6.00 -5.47
N LEU A 574 -25.37 7.01 -5.34
CA LEU A 574 -25.70 8.40 -5.55
C LEU A 574 -25.11 8.86 -6.88
N THR A 575 -25.94 9.54 -7.67
CA THR A 575 -25.55 10.22 -8.90
C THR A 575 -26.02 11.67 -8.80
N VAL A 576 -25.14 12.63 -9.05
CA VAL A 576 -25.43 14.07 -9.00
C VAL A 576 -25.24 14.67 -10.39
N ALA A 577 -26.31 15.25 -10.92
CA ALA A 577 -26.28 16.05 -12.15
C ALA A 577 -26.32 17.53 -11.78
N ALA A 578 -25.42 18.33 -12.34
CA ALA A 578 -25.41 19.78 -12.19
C ALA A 578 -25.88 20.44 -13.49
N GLU A 579 -26.89 21.29 -13.39
CA GLU A 579 -27.44 22.10 -14.49
C GLU A 579 -27.04 23.56 -14.27
N ASN A 580 -26.49 24.19 -15.30
CA ASN A 580 -26.04 25.58 -15.26
C ASN A 580 -27.17 26.50 -15.75
N HIS A 581 -27.61 27.44 -14.91
CA HIS A 581 -28.65 28.42 -15.21
C HIS A 581 -28.11 29.86 -15.39
N GLY A 582 -26.81 30.00 -15.69
CA GLY A 582 -26.13 31.28 -15.91
C GLY A 582 -25.53 31.87 -14.64
N GLY A 583 -24.37 32.53 -14.77
CA GLY A 583 -23.62 33.09 -13.64
C GLY A 583 -23.26 32.02 -12.60
N SER A 584 -23.51 32.32 -11.32
CA SER A 584 -23.34 31.42 -10.17
C SER A 584 -24.56 30.53 -9.89
N LYS A 585 -25.60 30.56 -10.73
CA LYS A 585 -26.81 29.76 -10.49
C LYS A 585 -26.60 28.32 -10.93
N ARG A 586 -26.82 27.38 -10.01
CA ARG A 586 -26.72 25.94 -10.24
C ARG A 586 -27.96 25.22 -9.73
N LEU A 587 -28.41 24.25 -10.50
CA LEU A 587 -29.40 23.27 -10.10
C LEU A 587 -28.72 21.90 -9.97
N LEU A 588 -28.72 21.34 -8.76
CA LEU A 588 -28.17 20.02 -8.47
C LEU A 588 -29.30 19.00 -8.32
N ASN A 589 -29.39 18.05 -9.24
CA ASN A 589 -30.33 16.94 -9.20
C ASN A 589 -29.62 15.68 -8.70
N VAL A 590 -30.03 15.18 -7.53
CA VAL A 590 -29.44 14.01 -6.88
C VAL A 590 -30.37 12.82 -7.03
N ARG A 591 -29.87 11.75 -7.63
CA ARG A 591 -30.55 10.44 -7.67
C ARG A 591 -29.88 9.49 -6.70
N CYS A 592 -30.67 8.85 -5.85
CA CYS A 592 -30.22 7.82 -4.91
C CYS A 592 -30.92 6.48 -5.21
N GLU A 593 -30.17 5.44 -5.57
CA GLU A 593 -30.68 4.10 -5.87
C GLU A 593 -30.23 3.09 -4.81
N VAL A 594 -31.16 2.47 -4.09
CA VAL A 594 -30.84 1.41 -3.12
C VAL A 594 -30.70 0.07 -3.84
N ARG A 595 -29.55 -0.58 -3.67
CA ARG A 595 -29.18 -1.83 -4.34
C ARG A 595 -28.80 -2.90 -3.31
N LEU A 596 -28.96 -4.16 -3.70
CA LEU A 596 -28.45 -5.28 -2.92
C LEU A 596 -26.92 -5.34 -3.03
N THR A 597 -26.25 -5.65 -1.93
CA THR A 597 -24.83 -6.01 -1.95
C THR A 597 -24.65 -7.39 -2.61
N ARG A 598 -23.43 -7.70 -3.06
CA ARG A 598 -23.09 -9.05 -3.54
C ARG A 598 -23.27 -10.10 -2.44
N VAL A 599 -23.02 -9.73 -1.19
CA VAL A 599 -23.22 -10.61 -0.03
C VAL A 599 -24.69 -10.97 0.13
N SER A 600 -25.59 -9.99 0.06
CA SER A 600 -27.05 -10.23 0.08
C SER A 600 -27.49 -11.12 -1.06
N GLN A 601 -27.00 -10.88 -2.28
CA GLN A 601 -27.32 -11.72 -3.45
C GLN A 601 -26.85 -13.16 -3.25
N LEU A 602 -25.60 -13.36 -2.83
CA LEU A 602 -25.03 -14.69 -2.59
C LEU A 602 -25.70 -15.40 -1.42
N SER A 603 -26.07 -14.68 -0.37
CA SER A 603 -26.76 -15.24 0.79
C SER A 603 -28.18 -15.72 0.41
N LEU A 604 -28.94 -14.90 -0.32
CA LEU A 604 -30.26 -15.29 -0.84
C LEU A 604 -30.15 -16.47 -1.82
N LEU A 605 -29.16 -16.46 -2.70
CA LEU A 605 -28.87 -17.59 -3.60
C LEU A 605 -28.52 -18.84 -2.80
N GLY A 606 -27.68 -18.73 -1.77
CA GLY A 606 -27.25 -19.83 -0.91
C GLY A 606 -28.42 -20.50 -0.18
N PHE A 607 -29.31 -19.71 0.42
CA PHE A 607 -30.54 -20.25 1.00
C PHE A 607 -31.47 -20.86 -0.06
N GLY A 608 -31.59 -20.23 -1.23
CA GLY A 608 -32.36 -20.77 -2.35
C GLY A 608 -31.83 -22.13 -2.82
N LEU A 609 -30.51 -22.29 -2.93
CA LEU A 609 -29.85 -23.55 -3.28
C LEU A 609 -29.99 -24.59 -2.17
N ALA A 610 -29.92 -24.20 -0.90
CA ALA A 610 -30.14 -25.11 0.23
C ALA A 610 -31.57 -25.67 0.22
N VAL A 611 -32.57 -24.82 -0.04
CA VAL A 611 -33.97 -25.24 -0.17
C VAL A 611 -34.15 -26.14 -1.40
N ALA A 612 -33.62 -25.76 -2.55
CA ALA A 612 -33.70 -26.57 -3.77
C ALA A 612 -33.00 -27.94 -3.60
N GLY A 613 -31.84 -27.97 -2.96
CA GLY A 613 -31.11 -29.20 -2.64
C GLY A 613 -31.88 -30.08 -1.65
N GLY A 614 -32.43 -29.49 -0.59
CA GLY A 614 -33.27 -30.21 0.37
C GLY A 614 -34.48 -30.86 -0.29
N LEU A 615 -35.13 -30.16 -1.23
CA LEU A 615 -36.24 -30.70 -2.02
C LEU A 615 -35.77 -31.82 -2.96
N LEU A 616 -34.65 -31.63 -3.67
CA LEU A 616 -34.11 -32.59 -4.63
C LEU A 616 -33.67 -33.90 -3.96
N PHE A 617 -33.02 -33.82 -2.80
CA PHE A 617 -32.53 -34.96 -2.03
C PHE A 617 -33.52 -35.47 -0.99
N ARG A 618 -34.73 -34.90 -0.92
CA ARG A 618 -35.81 -35.24 0.02
C ARG A 618 -35.36 -35.23 1.48
N VAL A 619 -34.62 -34.19 1.88
CA VAL A 619 -34.21 -33.93 3.26
C VAL A 619 -35.08 -32.78 3.81
N PRO A 620 -36.23 -33.08 4.46
CA PRO A 620 -37.19 -32.07 4.88
C PRO A 620 -36.65 -31.10 5.94
N GLU A 621 -35.70 -31.55 6.77
CA GLU A 621 -35.05 -30.71 7.78
C GLU A 621 -34.25 -29.57 7.14
N VAL A 622 -33.48 -29.88 6.08
CA VAL A 622 -32.69 -28.90 5.34
C VAL A 622 -33.60 -27.91 4.60
N THR A 623 -34.69 -28.42 4.01
CA THR A 623 -35.70 -27.59 3.33
C THR A 623 -36.37 -26.62 4.31
N GLY A 624 -36.85 -27.12 5.45
CA GLY A 624 -37.56 -26.31 6.46
C GLY A 624 -36.66 -25.25 7.09
N VAL A 625 -35.48 -25.65 7.56
CA VAL A 625 -34.50 -24.73 8.17
C VAL A 625 -34.00 -23.71 7.14
N GLY A 626 -33.67 -24.15 5.93
CA GLY A 626 -33.22 -23.27 4.85
C GLY A 626 -34.26 -22.22 4.45
N ALA A 627 -35.53 -22.60 4.36
CA ALA A 627 -36.62 -21.69 4.04
C ALA A 627 -36.89 -20.68 5.17
N ALA A 628 -36.93 -21.14 6.43
CA ALA A 628 -37.16 -20.26 7.58
C ALA A 628 -36.03 -19.23 7.74
N LEU A 629 -34.77 -19.68 7.73
CA LEU A 629 -33.61 -18.79 7.81
C LEU A 629 -33.52 -17.86 6.58
N GLY A 630 -33.86 -18.35 5.39
CA GLY A 630 -33.91 -17.56 4.17
C GLY A 630 -34.93 -16.42 4.23
N LEU A 631 -36.13 -16.67 4.76
CA LEU A 631 -37.17 -15.65 4.95
C LEU A 631 -36.77 -14.59 5.99
N VAL A 632 -36.19 -15.01 7.12
CA VAL A 632 -35.66 -14.08 8.13
C VAL A 632 -34.57 -13.19 7.53
N ASN A 633 -33.64 -13.78 6.78
CA ASN A 633 -32.58 -13.05 6.10
C ASN A 633 -33.13 -12.04 5.07
N LEU A 634 -34.11 -12.44 4.27
CA LEU A 634 -34.76 -11.54 3.32
C LEU A 634 -35.44 -10.36 4.04
N ALA A 635 -36.14 -10.62 5.14
CA ALA A 635 -36.78 -9.57 5.94
C ALA A 635 -35.77 -8.57 6.50
N VAL A 636 -34.63 -9.06 7.02
CA VAL A 636 -33.52 -8.21 7.49
C VAL A 636 -32.96 -7.34 6.36
N ILE A 637 -32.71 -7.93 5.18
CA ILE A 637 -32.19 -7.21 4.01
C ILE A 637 -33.16 -6.09 3.57
N VAL A 638 -34.46 -6.38 3.51
CA VAL A 638 -35.48 -5.38 3.15
C VAL A 638 -35.53 -4.26 4.18
N ALA A 639 -35.55 -4.60 5.47
CA ALA A 639 -35.59 -3.62 6.55
C ALA A 639 -34.37 -2.68 6.51
N GLU A 640 -33.16 -3.22 6.35
CA GLU A 640 -31.93 -2.41 6.26
C GLU A 640 -31.89 -1.54 5.00
N ASN A 641 -32.42 -2.00 3.86
CA ASN A 641 -32.52 -1.22 2.63
C ASN A 641 -33.46 -0.01 2.78
N VAL A 642 -34.65 -0.24 3.35
CA VAL A 642 -35.61 0.86 3.62
C VAL A 642 -34.99 1.88 4.56
N ARG A 643 -34.30 1.40 5.60
CA ARG A 643 -33.68 2.25 6.60
C ARG A 643 -32.50 3.04 6.03
N LEU A 644 -31.71 2.46 5.12
CA LEU A 644 -30.66 3.18 4.39
C LEU A 644 -31.25 4.27 3.49
N GLY A 645 -32.33 3.96 2.76
CA GLY A 645 -33.01 4.95 1.91
C GLY A 645 -33.48 6.18 2.69
N ARG A 646 -34.10 5.97 3.86
CA ARG A 646 -34.52 7.08 4.75
C ARG A 646 -33.33 7.90 5.24
N ILE A 647 -32.29 7.24 5.72
CA ILE A 647 -31.07 7.93 6.18
C ILE A 647 -30.47 8.80 5.09
N LEU A 648 -30.42 8.32 3.86
CA LEU A 648 -29.83 9.07 2.75
C LEU A 648 -30.68 10.27 2.36
N ASN A 649 -32.00 10.13 2.36
CA ASN A 649 -32.90 11.25 2.12
C ASN A 649 -32.66 12.37 3.14
N ASP A 650 -32.66 12.01 4.42
CA ASP A 650 -32.53 12.99 5.50
C ASP A 650 -31.11 13.58 5.56
N ALA A 651 -30.09 12.77 5.30
CA ALA A 651 -28.70 13.23 5.26
C ALA A 651 -28.45 14.20 4.10
N LEU A 652 -29.06 13.98 2.93
CA LEU A 652 -28.97 14.90 1.80
C LEU A 652 -29.51 16.28 2.16
N ASP A 653 -30.65 16.35 2.83
CA ASP A 653 -31.24 17.63 3.27
C ASP A 653 -30.40 18.31 4.36
N ILE A 654 -29.92 17.56 5.37
CA ILE A 654 -29.06 18.10 6.43
C ILE A 654 -27.76 18.67 5.84
N VAL A 655 -27.15 17.95 4.89
CA VAL A 655 -25.91 18.37 4.25
C VAL A 655 -26.15 19.56 3.33
N ALA A 656 -27.20 19.51 2.50
CA ALA A 656 -27.58 20.62 1.62
C ALA A 656 -27.78 21.92 2.40
N ALA A 657 -28.50 21.87 3.53
CA ALA A 657 -28.69 23.03 4.40
C ALA A 657 -27.36 23.60 4.95
N ARG A 658 -26.41 22.75 5.34
CA ARG A 658 -25.09 23.17 5.85
C ARG A 658 -24.25 23.92 4.82
N ILE A 659 -24.40 23.60 3.53
CA ILE A 659 -23.70 24.26 2.43
C ILE A 659 -24.58 25.27 1.69
N ALA A 660 -25.66 25.74 2.32
CA ALA A 660 -26.57 26.75 1.79
C ALA A 660 -27.22 26.41 0.44
N LEU A 661 -27.56 25.14 0.23
CA LEU A 661 -28.39 24.67 -0.88
C LEU A 661 -29.87 24.67 -0.48
N HIS A 662 -30.75 25.13 -1.37
CA HIS A 662 -32.19 25.24 -1.12
C HIS A 662 -32.99 24.12 -1.81
N PRO A 663 -33.84 23.36 -1.11
CA PRO A 663 -34.61 22.27 -1.72
C PRO A 663 -35.70 22.80 -2.68
N LEU A 664 -35.81 22.18 -3.86
CA LEU A 664 -36.85 22.46 -4.86
C LEU A 664 -38.18 21.82 -4.43
N GLY A 665 -38.87 22.48 -3.50
CA GLY A 665 -40.16 22.02 -2.95
C GLY A 665 -40.63 22.81 -1.74
N ALA A 666 -39.75 23.61 -1.12
CA ALA A 666 -40.13 24.61 -0.13
C ALA A 666 -40.60 25.89 -0.84
N GLU A 667 -41.78 25.85 -1.47
CA GLU A 667 -42.46 27.11 -1.76
C GLU A 667 -42.65 27.85 -0.43
N ARG A 668 -42.20 29.12 -0.41
CA ARG A 668 -42.34 30.07 0.70
C ARG A 668 -43.70 29.92 1.38
N ALA A 669 -43.72 29.39 2.61
CA ALA A 669 -44.80 29.69 3.53
C ALA A 669 -44.71 31.19 3.84
N ALA A 670 -45.43 32.00 3.05
CA ALA A 670 -45.61 33.40 3.34
C ALA A 670 -46.15 33.55 4.78
N PRO A 671 -45.64 34.49 5.59
CA PRO A 671 -46.19 34.72 6.91
C PRO A 671 -47.64 35.13 6.74
N ARG A 672 -48.59 34.30 7.21
CA ARG A 672 -49.96 34.75 7.43
C ARG A 672 -49.90 35.82 8.50
N ALA A 673 -49.89 37.07 8.08
CA ALA A 673 -50.19 38.20 8.92
C ALA A 673 -51.56 37.95 9.58
N ARG A 674 -51.55 37.63 10.88
CA ARG A 674 -52.73 37.83 11.72
C ARG A 674 -52.77 39.32 12.05
N ALA A 675 -53.65 40.04 11.35
CA ALA A 675 -54.11 41.35 11.78
C ALA A 675 -55.27 41.15 12.77
N ALA A 676 -55.16 41.84 13.91
CA ALA A 676 -56.12 42.01 15.02
C ALA A 676 -56.52 40.75 15.80
#